data_AF-A0A2V7MJC7-F1
#
_entry.id   AF-A0A2V7MJC7-F1
#
_cell.length_a   1.000
_cell.length_b   1.000
_cell.length_c   1.000
_cell.angle_alpha   90.00
_cell.angle_beta   90.00
_cell.angle_gamma   90.00
#
_symmetry.space_group_name_H-M   'P 1'
#
loop_
_entity.id
_entity.type
_entity.pdbx_description
1 polymer ?
#
loop_
_entity_poly.entity_id
_entity_poly.type
_entity_poly.pdbx_seq_one_letter_code
_entity_poly.pdbx_strand_id
1 'polypeptide(L)'
;MNVAQLERFAAALSGRYTVERAVGEGGMAIVYRARDLKHDRVVAIKVLKPELGVALGSDRFLREIKLTAQLSHPHILPLLDSGEVDGWLYYVMPYVEGESLRQRLLQDRQLPVDEALRIAREVADGLDSAHRHGVVHRDIKPENILLEEGHAVIADFGIARAVAESAGGRLTATGIAVGTPAYMSPEQMAGRGAVDARSDIYALACVLYELLTGEPPFSAPTAQAMYARRLSGPPPRVSQLRPVVPEAVGRVVHRALSEAPEQRFATAAEFAAALRAAVAPPSDLGALARLARTPRYAVPVAVVLGAVVLAVVLPQRARGARDRARTLLARAVRLVDSSRYAEAYELVARAEPDLRGDSAVVRLIPLVADRLTVTSEPAGARVYVQRFTPEAPQQPPDSVLIGETPIAERRLARGDYRVAVVKPSFVPLEALASSHAERAQRTMSRVVSPIVITARLVRADAAPPDMVFVLGGTYRLMGPDMPAGLEARLDDYFIDRYEVSNEQYKAFVTAGGYGRPEYWPVALGAPPARRFTDRTGMPGPRAWAGADYPPALGRYPVTNVSWYEAAAYCAFLGKSLPTAFQWEKAARNGITARSEGVMMPWGYVGPGEGTSLRANFGGAGPAPVDAYPFGISPFGVYNMAGNVKEWTANPQRDGYGVAGGSWEDPIYLYTAYGSVSPAASSPTLGLRCARVQGPATGDQGAFRIRTEQRTPRYTPVGPAEFRALLAHYRYDRRPTEAQIIESVETPDWVRHKVSYVALEGDTGLAYLYLPRRPGRPLQTMVYVASSGAFYQIRTVPQEVEWAIGPNIRAGRAVLAVVFKGMAERGFGPGWEPPAPSSVRFRDLMVLHATEMRRAIDYLATRDDIDMRRLSYVAVSWGAGSRLVLAAVEDRFRAVVLIGGGIDERLQPTLPEAANFNFAPYIRVPKLLLNGRDDEEHPWYTRGLPLWNLLREPKRLVLVPGGGHVPPLEARVPAINQFLDQTLGPVDRTP
;
A
#
# COMPACT_ATOMS: atom_id res chain seq x y z
N MET A 1 -28.22 -19.41 -18.16
CA MET A 1 -28.71 -18.26 -17.37
C MET A 1 -29.97 -17.73 -18.07
N ASN A 2 -31.08 -17.49 -17.36
CA ASN A 2 -32.29 -16.94 -17.99
C ASN A 2 -32.16 -15.43 -18.25
N VAL A 3 -33.07 -14.84 -19.04
CA VAL A 3 -33.01 -13.42 -19.44
C VAL A 3 -32.96 -12.49 -18.23
N ALA A 4 -33.80 -12.73 -17.23
CA ALA A 4 -33.84 -11.93 -16.00
C ALA A 4 -32.53 -12.02 -15.18
N GLN A 5 -31.88 -13.18 -15.13
CA GLN A 5 -30.59 -13.36 -14.46
C GLN A 5 -29.46 -12.63 -15.21
N LEU A 6 -29.48 -12.65 -16.55
CA LEU A 6 -28.51 -11.92 -17.37
C LEU A 6 -28.66 -10.41 -17.20
N GLU A 7 -29.89 -9.89 -17.18
CA GLU A 7 -30.14 -8.46 -16.97
C GLU A 7 -29.61 -8.00 -15.60
N ARG A 8 -29.81 -8.79 -14.54
CA ARG A 8 -29.24 -8.49 -13.22
C ARG A 8 -27.71 -8.50 -13.24
N PHE A 9 -27.10 -9.52 -13.84
CA PHE A 9 -25.64 -9.63 -13.95
C PHE A 9 -25.04 -8.47 -14.76
N ALA A 10 -25.64 -8.13 -15.89
CA ALA A 10 -25.23 -7.00 -16.72
C ALA A 10 -25.43 -5.65 -16.00
N ALA A 11 -26.55 -5.46 -15.30
CA ALA A 11 -26.79 -4.26 -14.49
C ALA A 11 -25.74 -4.09 -13.39
N ALA A 12 -25.37 -5.17 -12.72
CA ALA A 12 -24.37 -5.14 -11.65
C ALA A 12 -22.94 -4.86 -12.16
N LEU A 13 -22.66 -5.15 -13.44
CA LEU A 13 -21.39 -4.81 -14.10
C LEU A 13 -21.39 -3.48 -14.86
N SER A 14 -22.55 -2.82 -15.02
CA SER A 14 -22.76 -1.67 -15.93
C SER A 14 -21.84 -0.45 -15.69
N GLY A 15 -21.29 -0.30 -14.48
CA GLY A 15 -20.30 0.75 -14.19
C GLY A 15 -18.88 0.47 -14.70
N ARG A 16 -18.59 -0.75 -15.19
CA ARG A 16 -17.26 -1.18 -15.64
C ARG A 16 -17.29 -1.89 -16.99
N TYR A 17 -18.32 -2.68 -17.26
CA TYR A 17 -18.45 -3.46 -18.48
C TYR A 17 -19.85 -3.34 -19.07
N THR A 18 -19.92 -3.15 -20.38
CA THR A 18 -21.16 -3.34 -21.14
C THR A 18 -21.18 -4.75 -21.71
N VAL A 19 -22.02 -5.62 -21.17
CA VAL A 19 -22.22 -6.99 -21.67
C VAL A 19 -23.04 -6.94 -22.97
N GLU A 20 -22.50 -7.47 -24.07
CA GLU A 20 -23.11 -7.33 -25.40
C GLU A 20 -23.87 -8.60 -25.81
N ARG A 21 -23.18 -9.75 -25.88
CA ARG A 21 -23.78 -11.03 -26.30
C ARG A 21 -23.03 -12.23 -25.74
N ALA A 22 -23.71 -13.37 -25.60
CA ALA A 22 -23.03 -14.64 -25.33
C ALA A 22 -22.19 -15.07 -26.55
N VAL A 23 -21.01 -15.63 -26.27
CA VAL A 23 -20.04 -16.12 -27.27
C VAL A 23 -19.96 -17.65 -27.20
N GLY A 24 -20.17 -18.24 -26.02
CA GLY A 24 -20.25 -19.67 -25.84
C GLY A 24 -20.81 -20.05 -24.48
N GLU A 25 -21.55 -21.15 -24.42
CA GLU A 25 -22.05 -21.73 -23.17
C GLU A 25 -21.45 -23.13 -22.98
N GLY A 26 -20.78 -23.33 -21.85
CA GLY A 26 -20.25 -24.63 -21.43
C GLY A 26 -21.05 -25.24 -20.28
N GLY A 27 -20.68 -26.46 -19.90
CA GLY A 27 -21.29 -27.16 -18.76
C GLY A 27 -21.13 -26.44 -17.42
N MET A 28 -20.07 -25.62 -17.26
CA MET A 28 -19.72 -24.99 -15.97
C MET A 28 -19.80 -23.46 -15.99
N ALA A 29 -19.83 -22.84 -17.16
CA ALA A 29 -19.70 -21.39 -17.31
C ALA A 29 -20.30 -20.89 -18.62
N ILE A 30 -20.62 -19.59 -18.67
CA ILE A 30 -21.07 -18.90 -19.88
C ILE A 30 -20.07 -17.77 -20.16
N VAL A 31 -19.67 -17.62 -21.43
CA VAL A 31 -18.73 -16.57 -21.86
C VAL A 31 -19.50 -15.51 -22.64
N TYR A 32 -19.35 -14.26 -22.22
CA TYR A 32 -19.94 -13.10 -22.85
C TYR A 32 -18.88 -12.22 -23.50
N ARG A 33 -19.17 -11.69 -24.69
CA ARG A 33 -18.46 -10.55 -25.24
C ARG A 33 -18.95 -9.30 -24.52
N ALA A 34 -18.03 -8.47 -24.09
CA ALA A 34 -18.35 -7.22 -23.42
C ALA A 34 -17.36 -6.11 -23.84
N ARG A 35 -17.72 -4.87 -23.57
CA ARG A 35 -16.84 -3.71 -23.71
C ARG A 35 -16.40 -3.23 -22.33
N ASP A 36 -15.10 -3.17 -22.10
CA ASP A 36 -14.48 -2.55 -20.93
C ASP A 36 -14.58 -1.03 -21.09
N LEU A 37 -15.44 -0.41 -20.27
CA LEU A 37 -15.76 1.02 -20.36
C LEU A 37 -14.61 1.92 -19.89
N LYS A 38 -13.72 1.41 -19.03
CA LYS A 38 -12.58 2.16 -18.50
C LYS A 38 -11.45 2.26 -19.53
N HIS A 39 -11.22 1.20 -20.30
CA HIS A 39 -10.10 1.11 -21.24
C HIS A 39 -10.53 1.14 -22.72
N ASP A 40 -11.83 1.24 -22.99
CA ASP A 40 -12.48 1.20 -24.31
C ASP A 40 -11.94 0.08 -25.21
N ARG A 41 -12.05 -1.16 -24.73
CA ARG A 41 -11.65 -2.37 -25.47
C ARG A 41 -12.67 -3.47 -25.35
N VAL A 42 -12.66 -4.39 -26.32
CA VAL A 42 -13.49 -5.59 -26.28
C VAL A 42 -12.82 -6.64 -25.38
N VAL A 43 -13.61 -7.24 -24.50
CA VAL A 43 -13.18 -8.27 -23.54
C VAL A 43 -14.14 -9.45 -23.56
N ALA A 44 -13.67 -10.61 -23.12
CA ALA A 44 -14.49 -11.77 -22.84
C ALA A 44 -14.69 -11.89 -21.32
N ILE A 45 -15.94 -11.94 -20.87
CA ILE A 45 -16.31 -12.15 -19.47
C ILE A 45 -16.82 -13.57 -19.33
N LYS A 46 -16.09 -14.40 -18.58
CA LYS A 46 -16.49 -15.77 -18.28
C LYS A 46 -17.13 -15.82 -16.91
N VAL A 47 -18.38 -16.29 -16.86
CA VAL A 47 -19.24 -16.31 -15.68
C VAL A 47 -19.53 -17.76 -15.32
N LEU A 48 -19.20 -18.17 -14.09
CA LEU A 48 -19.53 -19.50 -13.61
C LEU A 48 -21.03 -19.63 -13.32
N LYS A 49 -21.59 -20.82 -13.56
CA LYS A 49 -22.98 -21.11 -13.21
C LYS A 49 -23.14 -21.15 -11.67
N PRO A 50 -24.26 -20.66 -11.09
CA PRO A 50 -24.40 -20.47 -9.64
C PRO A 50 -24.24 -21.75 -8.84
N GLU A 51 -24.61 -22.89 -9.43
CA GLU A 51 -24.55 -24.21 -8.81
C GLU A 51 -23.09 -24.62 -8.50
N LEU A 52 -22.11 -24.09 -9.26
CA LEU A 52 -20.68 -24.26 -8.98
C LEU A 52 -20.17 -23.26 -7.94
N GLY A 53 -20.68 -22.02 -7.91
CA GLY A 53 -20.27 -21.02 -6.92
C GLY A 53 -20.49 -21.50 -5.48
N VAL A 54 -21.63 -22.14 -5.22
CA VAL A 54 -21.98 -22.72 -3.91
C VAL A 54 -21.11 -23.95 -3.57
N ALA A 55 -20.75 -24.77 -4.56
CA ALA A 55 -19.97 -26.00 -4.35
C ALA A 55 -18.45 -25.76 -4.21
N LEU A 56 -17.92 -24.72 -4.86
CA LEU A 56 -16.48 -24.42 -4.91
C LEU A 56 -16.02 -23.50 -3.76
N GLY A 57 -16.89 -22.62 -3.27
CA GLY A 57 -16.57 -21.55 -2.33
C GLY A 57 -15.83 -20.39 -2.99
N SER A 58 -16.33 -19.16 -2.81
CA SER A 58 -15.81 -17.94 -3.46
C SER A 58 -14.33 -17.68 -3.13
N ASP A 59 -13.93 -17.88 -1.87
CA ASP A 59 -12.54 -17.68 -1.43
C ASP A 59 -11.52 -18.58 -2.13
N ARG A 60 -11.90 -19.84 -2.41
CA ARG A 60 -11.01 -20.81 -3.08
C ARG A 60 -10.88 -20.49 -4.56
N PHE A 61 -11.99 -20.11 -5.19
CA PHE A 61 -11.99 -19.67 -6.58
C PHE A 61 -11.11 -18.42 -6.78
N LEU A 62 -11.28 -17.41 -5.94
CA LEU A 62 -10.47 -16.19 -6.00
C LEU A 62 -8.98 -16.46 -5.71
N ARG A 63 -8.67 -17.43 -4.84
CA ARG A 63 -7.28 -17.86 -4.59
C ARG A 63 -6.63 -18.50 -5.81
N GLU A 64 -7.32 -19.42 -6.48
CA GLU A 64 -6.80 -20.08 -7.69
C GLU A 64 -6.69 -19.10 -8.87
N ILE A 65 -7.69 -18.22 -9.03
CA ILE A 65 -7.62 -17.11 -10.00
C ILE A 65 -6.40 -16.23 -9.74
N LYS A 66 -6.09 -15.90 -8.48
CA LYS A 66 -4.93 -15.06 -8.16
C LYS A 66 -3.60 -15.72 -8.54
N LEU A 67 -3.51 -17.05 -8.50
CA LEU A 67 -2.34 -17.78 -8.97
C LEU A 67 -2.26 -17.77 -10.51
N THR A 68 -3.38 -17.98 -11.19
CA THR A 68 -3.44 -17.91 -12.66
C THR A 68 -3.20 -16.50 -13.19
N ALA A 69 -3.67 -15.46 -12.50
CA ALA A 69 -3.51 -14.06 -12.90
C ALA A 69 -2.05 -13.57 -12.85
N GLN A 70 -1.16 -14.31 -12.17
CA GLN A 70 0.28 -14.03 -12.17
C GLN A 70 0.99 -14.57 -13.42
N LEU A 71 0.31 -15.38 -14.24
CA LEU A 71 0.86 -15.92 -15.47
C LEU A 71 0.83 -14.85 -16.57
N SER A 72 2.03 -14.50 -17.08
CA SER A 72 2.19 -13.61 -18.22
C SER A 72 3.15 -14.25 -19.22
N HIS A 73 2.62 -14.75 -20.34
CA HIS A 73 3.39 -15.42 -21.38
C HIS A 73 2.75 -15.20 -22.76
N PRO A 74 3.51 -15.08 -23.87
CA PRO A 74 2.95 -14.88 -25.21
C PRO A 74 1.95 -15.96 -25.66
N HIS A 75 2.10 -17.19 -25.15
CA HIS A 75 1.23 -18.33 -25.45
C HIS A 75 0.20 -18.63 -24.35
N ILE A 76 -0.02 -17.71 -23.41
CA ILE A 76 -1.06 -17.79 -22.37
C ILE A 76 -1.94 -16.55 -22.46
N LEU A 77 -3.25 -16.74 -22.58
CA LEU A 77 -4.19 -15.64 -22.59
C LEU A 77 -4.24 -14.99 -21.19
N PRO A 78 -3.89 -13.70 -21.05
CA PRO A 78 -3.79 -13.08 -19.73
C PRO A 78 -5.18 -12.88 -19.11
N LEU A 79 -5.23 -12.96 -17.78
CA LEU A 79 -6.41 -12.60 -17.01
C LEU A 79 -6.35 -11.10 -16.67
N LEU A 80 -7.39 -10.35 -17.06
CA LEU A 80 -7.46 -8.89 -16.92
C LEU A 80 -8.11 -8.43 -15.62
N ASP A 81 -9.19 -9.11 -15.22
CA ASP A 81 -9.97 -8.81 -14.03
C ASP A 81 -10.70 -10.07 -13.53
N SER A 82 -11.14 -10.08 -12.29
CA SER A 82 -11.95 -11.13 -11.70
C SER A 82 -12.74 -10.62 -10.51
N GLY A 83 -13.88 -11.23 -10.21
CA GLY A 83 -14.63 -10.86 -9.04
C GLY A 83 -15.86 -11.72 -8.80
N GLU A 84 -16.61 -11.29 -7.80
CA GLU A 84 -17.93 -11.79 -7.46
C GLU A 84 -18.92 -10.64 -7.52
N VAL A 85 -20.05 -10.84 -8.17
CA VAL A 85 -21.15 -9.87 -8.21
C VAL A 85 -22.48 -10.59 -8.09
N ASP A 86 -23.31 -10.21 -7.11
CA ASP A 86 -24.60 -10.86 -6.84
C ASP A 86 -24.56 -12.40 -6.78
N GLY A 87 -23.48 -12.97 -6.21
CA GLY A 87 -23.23 -14.41 -6.13
C GLY A 87 -22.73 -15.08 -7.41
N TRP A 88 -22.45 -14.30 -8.46
CA TRP A 88 -21.87 -14.77 -9.72
C TRP A 88 -20.36 -14.55 -9.71
N LEU A 89 -19.62 -15.65 -9.76
CA LEU A 89 -18.18 -15.62 -9.92
C LEU A 89 -17.83 -15.40 -11.40
N TYR A 90 -17.01 -14.41 -11.68
CA TYR A 90 -16.59 -14.09 -13.04
C TYR A 90 -15.10 -13.75 -13.14
N TYR A 91 -14.57 -13.89 -14.36
CA TYR A 91 -13.28 -13.34 -14.73
C TYR A 91 -13.29 -12.82 -16.16
N VAL A 92 -12.38 -11.89 -16.42
CA VAL A 92 -12.29 -11.10 -17.65
C VAL A 92 -10.96 -11.38 -18.30
N MET A 93 -10.98 -11.63 -19.60
CA MET A 93 -9.82 -11.89 -20.44
C MET A 93 -9.93 -11.11 -21.75
N PRO A 94 -8.84 -10.90 -22.51
CA PRO A 94 -8.94 -10.32 -23.84
C PRO A 94 -9.91 -11.12 -24.70
N TYR A 95 -10.72 -10.42 -25.50
CA TYR A 95 -11.51 -11.07 -26.52
C TYR A 95 -10.63 -11.30 -27.74
N VAL A 96 -10.27 -12.56 -28.01
CA VAL A 96 -9.48 -12.93 -29.18
C VAL A 96 -10.39 -13.00 -30.40
N GLU A 97 -10.14 -12.15 -31.39
CA GLU A 97 -10.79 -12.18 -32.70
C GLU A 97 -10.12 -13.27 -33.57
N GLY A 98 -10.45 -14.53 -33.29
CA GLY A 98 -9.88 -15.69 -33.97
C GLY A 98 -10.72 -16.95 -33.74
N GLU A 99 -10.35 -18.05 -34.39
CA GLU A 99 -10.99 -19.35 -34.18
C GLU A 99 -10.24 -20.20 -33.14
N SER A 100 -10.97 -21.09 -32.47
CA SER A 100 -10.36 -22.14 -31.64
C SER A 100 -9.72 -23.22 -32.51
N LEU A 101 -8.72 -23.93 -31.97
CA LEU A 101 -8.10 -25.06 -32.64
C LEU A 101 -9.11 -26.17 -32.97
N ARG A 102 -10.19 -26.31 -32.17
CA ARG A 102 -11.34 -27.18 -32.50
C ARG A 102 -12.02 -26.74 -33.81
N GLN A 103 -12.31 -25.46 -33.98
CA GLN A 103 -12.97 -24.96 -35.19
C GLN A 103 -12.08 -25.20 -36.42
N ARG A 104 -10.77 -24.98 -36.28
CA ARG A 104 -9.78 -25.28 -37.33
C ARG A 104 -9.78 -26.77 -37.70
N LEU A 105 -9.76 -27.66 -36.70
CA LEU A 105 -9.82 -29.12 -36.91
C LEU A 105 -11.11 -29.57 -37.59
N LEU A 106 -12.26 -28.97 -37.28
CA LEU A 106 -13.52 -29.31 -37.95
C LEU A 106 -13.50 -28.94 -39.44
N GLN A 107 -12.76 -27.89 -39.81
CA GLN A 107 -12.63 -27.44 -41.21
C GLN A 107 -11.64 -28.30 -41.99
N ASP A 108 -10.42 -28.50 -41.47
CA ASP A 108 -9.34 -29.14 -42.22
C ASP A 108 -9.26 -30.66 -42.03
N ARG A 109 -9.95 -31.19 -41.01
CA ARG A 109 -9.82 -32.54 -40.44
C ARG A 109 -8.44 -32.88 -39.87
N GLN A 110 -7.34 -32.52 -40.54
CA GLN A 110 -5.96 -32.71 -40.09
C GLN A 110 -5.07 -31.57 -40.62
N LEU A 111 -4.01 -31.21 -39.89
CA LEU A 111 -3.15 -30.08 -40.24
C LEU A 111 -1.86 -30.51 -40.97
N PRO A 112 -1.18 -29.61 -41.69
CA PRO A 112 0.20 -29.81 -42.13
C PRO A 112 1.13 -30.13 -40.96
N VAL A 113 2.09 -31.04 -41.16
CA VAL A 113 2.96 -31.55 -40.09
C VAL A 113 3.72 -30.41 -39.41
N ASP A 114 4.30 -29.49 -40.17
CA ASP A 114 5.06 -28.36 -39.63
C ASP A 114 4.19 -27.41 -38.80
N GLU A 115 2.94 -27.22 -39.21
CA GLU A 115 1.97 -26.38 -38.52
C GLU A 115 1.53 -27.03 -37.20
N ALA A 116 1.18 -28.32 -37.22
CA ALA A 116 0.83 -29.08 -36.02
C ALA A 116 1.98 -29.08 -35.00
N LEU A 117 3.22 -29.27 -35.46
CA LEU A 117 4.42 -29.24 -34.60
C LEU A 117 4.75 -27.84 -34.09
N ARG A 118 4.47 -26.79 -34.85
CA ARG A 118 4.59 -25.41 -34.37
C ARG A 118 3.58 -25.13 -33.25
N ILE A 119 2.29 -25.42 -33.48
CA ILE A 119 1.23 -25.24 -32.48
C ILE A 119 1.56 -26.00 -31.19
N ALA A 120 1.96 -27.27 -31.29
CA ALA A 120 2.33 -28.05 -30.11
C ALA A 120 3.52 -27.48 -29.34
N ARG A 121 4.52 -26.89 -30.03
CA ARG A 121 5.66 -26.24 -29.38
C ARG A 121 5.27 -24.92 -28.70
N GLU A 122 4.42 -24.13 -29.33
CA GLU A 122 3.91 -22.87 -28.76
C GLU A 122 3.09 -23.14 -27.49
N VAL A 123 2.20 -24.15 -27.53
CA VAL A 123 1.43 -24.58 -26.35
C VAL A 123 2.34 -25.18 -25.27
N ALA A 124 3.35 -25.97 -25.64
CA ALA A 124 4.31 -26.51 -24.67
C ALA A 124 5.13 -25.41 -23.98
N ASP A 125 5.48 -24.33 -24.68
CA ASP A 125 6.18 -23.18 -24.11
C ASP A 125 5.31 -22.42 -23.10
N GLY A 126 4.02 -22.22 -23.42
CA GLY A 126 3.04 -21.70 -22.46
C GLY A 126 2.88 -22.57 -21.22
N LEU A 127 2.74 -23.89 -21.40
CA LEU A 127 2.60 -24.85 -20.29
C LEU A 127 3.85 -24.88 -19.39
N ASP A 128 5.06 -24.89 -19.97
CA ASP A 128 6.30 -24.84 -19.19
C ASP A 128 6.38 -23.59 -18.30
N SER A 129 5.96 -22.44 -18.85
CA SER A 129 5.88 -21.20 -18.10
C SER A 129 4.92 -21.33 -16.91
N ALA A 130 3.73 -21.89 -17.10
CA ALA A 130 2.77 -22.13 -16.03
C ALA A 130 3.29 -23.11 -14.96
N HIS A 131 3.88 -24.22 -15.39
CA HIS A 131 4.40 -25.27 -14.51
C HIS A 131 5.51 -24.75 -13.59
N ARG A 132 6.40 -23.87 -14.08
CA ARG A 132 7.43 -23.22 -13.26
C ARG A 132 6.88 -22.30 -12.18
N HIS A 133 5.64 -21.85 -12.31
CA HIS A 133 4.93 -21.07 -11.30
C HIS A 133 4.01 -21.94 -10.43
N GLY A 134 4.12 -23.27 -10.54
CA GLY A 134 3.34 -24.23 -9.75
C GLY A 134 1.88 -24.37 -10.19
N VAL A 135 1.53 -23.88 -11.39
CA VAL A 135 0.16 -23.95 -11.94
C VAL A 135 0.08 -25.06 -12.98
N VAL A 136 -0.82 -26.02 -12.78
CA VAL A 136 -1.13 -27.10 -13.74
C VAL A 136 -2.47 -26.79 -14.40
N HIS A 137 -2.56 -26.84 -15.73
CA HIS A 137 -3.74 -26.44 -16.49
C HIS A 137 -4.92 -27.41 -16.33
N ARG A 138 -4.65 -28.71 -16.36
CA ARG A 138 -5.58 -29.84 -16.14
C ARG A 138 -6.72 -30.01 -17.16
N ASP A 139 -6.94 -29.06 -18.09
CA ASP A 139 -7.96 -29.17 -19.16
C ASP A 139 -7.45 -28.73 -20.54
N ILE A 140 -6.28 -29.22 -20.96
CA ILE A 140 -5.76 -28.97 -22.31
C ILE A 140 -6.55 -29.77 -23.34
N LYS A 141 -7.09 -29.08 -24.33
CA LYS A 141 -7.92 -29.61 -25.44
C LYS A 141 -8.04 -28.58 -26.56
N PRO A 142 -8.45 -28.96 -27.79
CA PRO A 142 -8.52 -28.03 -28.92
C PRO A 142 -9.46 -26.84 -28.70
N GLU A 143 -10.47 -26.96 -27.85
CA GLU A 143 -11.41 -25.87 -27.54
C GLU A 143 -10.77 -24.76 -26.68
N ASN A 144 -9.72 -25.09 -25.91
CA ASN A 144 -9.02 -24.17 -25.01
C ASN A 144 -7.71 -23.63 -25.61
N ILE A 145 -7.45 -23.91 -26.89
CA ILE A 145 -6.31 -23.36 -27.63
C ILE A 145 -6.88 -22.44 -28.70
N LEU A 146 -6.62 -21.15 -28.58
CA LEU A 146 -7.08 -20.13 -29.52
C LEU A 146 -5.96 -19.82 -30.52
N LEU A 147 -6.34 -19.51 -31.77
CA LEU A 147 -5.41 -19.09 -32.80
C LEU A 147 -5.53 -17.57 -32.98
N GLU A 148 -4.52 -16.83 -32.53
CA GLU A 148 -4.44 -15.37 -32.60
C GLU A 148 -3.26 -14.96 -33.49
N GLU A 149 -3.53 -14.24 -34.57
CA GLU A 149 -2.51 -13.78 -35.55
C GLU A 149 -1.55 -14.89 -36.03
N GLY A 150 -2.04 -16.13 -36.10
CA GLY A 150 -1.27 -17.31 -36.52
C GLY A 150 -0.54 -18.04 -35.39
N HIS A 151 -0.56 -17.55 -34.16
CA HIS A 151 0.02 -18.19 -32.98
C HIS A 151 -1.02 -18.87 -32.09
N ALA A 152 -0.62 -19.97 -31.44
CA ALA A 152 -1.44 -20.65 -30.46
C ALA A 152 -1.34 -19.97 -29.08
N VAL A 153 -2.49 -19.66 -28.49
CA VAL A 153 -2.61 -19.07 -27.16
C VAL A 153 -3.51 -19.96 -26.30
N ILE A 154 -3.04 -20.34 -25.12
CA ILE A 154 -3.77 -21.16 -24.17
C ILE A 154 -4.78 -20.28 -23.44
N ALA A 155 -6.06 -20.63 -23.55
CA ALA A 155 -7.13 -20.03 -22.80
C ALA A 155 -7.64 -21.01 -21.73
N ASP A 156 -8.32 -20.46 -20.73
CA ASP A 156 -9.11 -21.25 -19.77
C ASP A 156 -8.33 -22.29 -18.94
N PHE A 157 -7.31 -21.80 -18.21
CA PHE A 157 -6.71 -22.55 -17.10
C PHE A 157 -7.84 -23.06 -16.20
N GLY A 158 -7.91 -24.37 -16.01
CA GLY A 158 -9.07 -25.08 -15.43
C GLY A 158 -9.30 -24.80 -13.94
N ILE A 159 -9.48 -23.53 -13.58
CA ILE A 159 -9.65 -22.97 -12.24
C ILE A 159 -10.78 -23.70 -11.50
N ALA A 160 -11.91 -23.95 -12.18
CA ALA A 160 -13.03 -24.69 -11.60
C ALA A 160 -12.67 -26.15 -11.24
N ARG A 161 -11.76 -26.79 -11.98
CA ARG A 161 -11.29 -28.17 -11.72
C ARG A 161 -10.27 -28.21 -10.58
N ALA A 162 -9.36 -27.26 -10.54
CA ALA A 162 -8.38 -27.12 -9.45
C ALA A 162 -9.05 -26.95 -8.08
N VAL A 163 -10.14 -26.18 -8.05
CA VAL A 163 -10.95 -25.99 -6.84
C VAL A 163 -11.79 -27.24 -6.51
N ALA A 164 -12.34 -27.93 -7.52
CA ALA A 164 -13.14 -29.16 -7.36
C ALA A 164 -12.35 -30.35 -6.78
N GLU A 165 -11.11 -30.56 -7.24
CA GLU A 165 -10.24 -31.65 -6.76
C GLU A 165 -9.78 -31.41 -5.31
N SER A 166 -9.52 -30.14 -4.96
CA SER A 166 -9.16 -29.72 -3.60
C SER A 166 -10.32 -29.87 -2.59
N ALA A 167 -11.56 -30.07 -3.06
CA ALA A 167 -12.75 -30.30 -2.24
C ALA A 167 -13.04 -31.79 -1.95
N GLY A 168 -12.15 -32.71 -2.34
CA GLY A 168 -12.23 -34.13 -1.93
C GLY A 168 -13.39 -34.90 -2.55
N GLY A 169 -13.51 -34.90 -3.88
CA GLY A 169 -14.32 -35.87 -4.63
C GLY A 169 -15.85 -35.76 -4.52
N ARG A 170 -16.42 -34.76 -3.84
CA ARG A 170 -17.90 -34.62 -3.71
C ARG A 170 -18.61 -34.22 -5.00
N LEU A 171 -17.89 -33.68 -6.00
CA LEU A 171 -18.47 -33.23 -7.28
C LEU A 171 -18.73 -34.36 -8.28
N THR A 172 -18.06 -35.51 -8.16
CA THR A 172 -18.34 -36.69 -9.01
C THR A 172 -19.60 -37.44 -8.55
N ALA A 173 -20.00 -37.28 -7.28
CA ALA A 173 -21.18 -37.92 -6.70
C ALA A 173 -22.52 -37.39 -7.25
N THR A 174 -22.53 -36.22 -7.91
CA THR A 174 -23.73 -35.63 -8.54
C THR A 174 -23.88 -35.98 -10.03
N GLY A 175 -23.07 -36.91 -10.56
CA GLY A 175 -23.16 -37.36 -11.95
C GLY A 175 -22.61 -36.37 -12.99
N ILE A 176 -22.01 -35.26 -12.55
CA ILE A 176 -21.36 -34.28 -13.43
C ILE A 176 -19.93 -34.76 -13.69
N ALA A 177 -19.72 -35.50 -14.77
CA ALA A 177 -18.38 -35.79 -15.26
C ALA A 177 -17.70 -34.47 -15.67
N VAL A 178 -16.72 -34.02 -14.88
CA VAL A 178 -16.05 -32.75 -15.14
C VAL A 178 -15.03 -32.97 -16.25
N GLY A 179 -15.37 -32.63 -17.50
CA GLY A 179 -14.49 -32.47 -18.68
C GLY A 179 -14.61 -33.53 -19.79
N THR A 180 -13.86 -33.35 -20.89
CA THR A 180 -13.92 -34.23 -22.08
C THR A 180 -13.02 -35.47 -21.88
N PRO A 181 -13.57 -36.70 -21.77
CA PRO A 181 -12.78 -37.90 -21.46
C PRO A 181 -11.65 -38.22 -22.46
N ALA A 182 -11.73 -37.69 -23.68
CA ALA A 182 -10.77 -37.97 -24.75
C ALA A 182 -9.34 -37.46 -24.48
N TYR A 183 -9.15 -36.40 -23.69
CA TYR A 183 -7.83 -35.77 -23.46
C TYR A 183 -7.30 -35.91 -22.02
N MET A 184 -8.14 -36.35 -21.07
CA MET A 184 -7.75 -36.52 -19.66
C MET A 184 -6.66 -37.58 -19.53
N SER A 185 -5.62 -37.34 -18.75
CA SER A 185 -4.60 -38.36 -18.48
C SER A 185 -5.15 -39.55 -17.65
N PRO A 186 -4.54 -40.75 -17.71
CA PRO A 186 -4.96 -41.91 -16.90
C PRO A 186 -5.10 -41.61 -15.40
N GLU A 187 -4.16 -40.85 -14.84
CA GLU A 187 -4.17 -40.44 -13.44
C GLU A 187 -5.34 -39.49 -13.08
N GLN A 188 -5.73 -38.60 -14.01
CA GLN A 188 -6.92 -37.75 -13.84
C GLN A 188 -8.22 -38.57 -13.89
N MET A 189 -8.27 -39.61 -14.71
CA MET A 189 -9.45 -40.48 -14.81
C MET A 189 -9.59 -41.44 -13.61
N ALA A 190 -8.47 -41.89 -13.05
CA ALA A 190 -8.45 -42.79 -11.90
C ALA A 190 -8.89 -42.12 -10.58
N GLY A 191 -8.86 -40.79 -10.51
CA GLY A 191 -9.30 -40.01 -9.33
C GLY A 191 -8.52 -40.28 -8.05
N ARG A 192 -7.36 -40.93 -8.13
CA ARG A 192 -6.48 -41.30 -7.01
C ARG A 192 -5.06 -40.84 -7.30
N GLY A 193 -4.57 -39.85 -6.53
CA GLY A 193 -3.19 -39.35 -6.62
C GLY A 193 -3.10 -37.85 -6.93
N ALA A 194 -1.91 -37.26 -6.75
CA ALA A 194 -1.65 -35.87 -7.08
C ALA A 194 -1.43 -35.72 -8.60
N VAL A 195 -2.25 -34.88 -9.25
CA VAL A 195 -2.12 -34.53 -10.67
C VAL A 195 -1.03 -33.45 -10.82
N ASP A 196 0.06 -33.78 -11.52
CA ASP A 196 1.20 -32.89 -11.72
C ASP A 196 1.30 -32.39 -13.19
N ALA A 197 2.36 -31.64 -13.49
CA ALA A 197 2.64 -31.06 -14.81
C ALA A 197 2.63 -32.09 -15.97
N ARG A 198 2.92 -33.37 -15.69
CA ARG A 198 3.01 -34.43 -16.71
C ARG A 198 1.64 -34.83 -17.25
N SER A 199 0.56 -34.48 -16.56
CA SER A 199 -0.80 -34.64 -17.07
C SER A 199 -1.12 -33.66 -18.21
N ASP A 200 -0.60 -32.43 -18.15
CA ASP A 200 -0.76 -31.46 -19.25
C ASP A 200 0.05 -31.86 -20.50
N ILE A 201 1.25 -32.45 -20.30
CA ILE A 201 2.08 -32.99 -21.39
C ILE A 201 1.34 -34.11 -22.12
N TYR A 202 0.68 -35.00 -21.38
CA TYR A 202 -0.12 -36.06 -21.95
C TYR A 202 -1.29 -35.50 -22.77
N ALA A 203 -2.04 -34.55 -22.20
CA ALA A 203 -3.17 -33.94 -22.88
C ALA A 203 -2.74 -33.21 -24.17
N LEU A 204 -1.61 -32.49 -24.15
CA LEU A 204 -1.03 -31.87 -25.33
C LEU A 204 -0.60 -32.90 -26.38
N ALA A 205 -0.09 -34.06 -25.97
CA ALA A 205 0.23 -35.15 -26.89
C ALA A 205 -1.02 -35.74 -27.55
N CYS A 206 -2.14 -35.83 -26.84
CA CYS A 206 -3.44 -36.18 -27.44
C CYS A 206 -3.88 -35.16 -28.48
N VAL A 207 -3.75 -33.86 -28.19
CA VAL A 207 -4.04 -32.79 -29.15
C VAL A 207 -3.14 -32.93 -30.38
N LEU A 208 -1.82 -33.03 -30.22
CA LEU A 208 -0.88 -33.18 -31.34
C LEU A 208 -1.16 -34.44 -32.17
N TYR A 209 -1.52 -35.56 -31.52
CA TYR A 209 -1.93 -36.77 -32.22
C TYR A 209 -3.11 -36.48 -33.14
N GLU A 210 -4.17 -35.86 -32.62
CA GLU A 210 -5.35 -35.48 -33.40
C GLU A 210 -5.04 -34.47 -34.51
N LEU A 211 -4.16 -33.48 -34.27
CA LEU A 211 -3.74 -32.55 -35.34
C LEU A 211 -3.08 -33.29 -36.51
N LEU A 212 -2.37 -34.40 -36.23
CA LEU A 212 -1.63 -35.15 -37.22
C LEU A 212 -2.46 -36.24 -37.90
N THR A 213 -3.39 -36.88 -37.21
CA THR A 213 -4.18 -38.04 -37.72
C THR A 213 -5.63 -37.69 -38.04
N GLY A 214 -6.12 -36.56 -37.54
CA GLY A 214 -7.51 -36.10 -37.63
C GLY A 214 -8.48 -36.73 -36.63
N GLU A 215 -8.01 -37.66 -35.81
CA GLU A 215 -8.81 -38.26 -34.72
C GLU A 215 -7.96 -38.41 -33.45
N PRO A 216 -8.54 -38.25 -32.25
CA PRO A 216 -7.81 -38.42 -31.00
C PRO A 216 -7.28 -39.86 -30.83
N PRO A 217 -6.23 -40.08 -30.03
CA PRO A 217 -5.57 -41.39 -29.92
C PRO A 217 -6.48 -42.48 -29.34
N PHE A 218 -7.50 -42.08 -28.58
CA PHE A 218 -8.51 -42.97 -28.03
C PHE A 218 -9.90 -42.36 -28.25
N SER A 219 -10.82 -43.17 -28.77
CA SER A 219 -12.22 -42.80 -28.95
C SER A 219 -13.13 -43.92 -28.47
N ALA A 220 -14.16 -43.58 -27.70
CA ALA A 220 -15.14 -44.50 -27.16
C ALA A 220 -16.44 -43.76 -26.81
N PRO A 221 -17.61 -44.42 -26.87
CA PRO A 221 -18.91 -43.76 -26.70
C PRO A 221 -19.23 -43.34 -25.26
N THR A 222 -18.52 -43.87 -24.25
CA THR A 222 -18.74 -43.53 -22.83
C THR A 222 -17.41 -43.29 -22.12
N ALA A 223 -17.44 -42.54 -21.01
CA ALA A 223 -16.24 -42.25 -20.22
C ALA A 223 -15.60 -43.52 -19.63
N GLN A 224 -16.41 -44.48 -19.20
CA GLN A 224 -15.95 -45.79 -18.72
C GLN A 224 -15.31 -46.62 -19.84
N ALA A 225 -15.90 -46.60 -21.05
CA ALA A 225 -15.31 -47.28 -22.21
C ALA A 225 -14.03 -46.59 -22.68
N MET A 226 -13.94 -45.26 -22.55
CA MET A 226 -12.72 -44.49 -22.81
C MET A 226 -11.58 -44.91 -21.86
N TYR A 227 -11.89 -45.06 -20.58
CA TYR A 227 -10.94 -45.54 -19.58
C TYR A 227 -10.46 -46.97 -19.89
N ALA A 228 -11.38 -47.89 -20.16
CA ALA A 228 -11.06 -49.27 -20.54
C ALA A 228 -10.22 -49.34 -21.84
N ARG A 229 -10.55 -48.52 -22.84
CA ARG A 229 -9.82 -48.45 -24.11
C ARG A 229 -8.38 -47.99 -23.91
N ARG A 230 -8.15 -47.07 -22.98
CA ARG A 230 -6.82 -46.55 -22.65
C ARG A 230 -5.95 -47.56 -21.90
N LEU A 231 -6.55 -48.41 -21.07
CA LEU A 231 -5.87 -49.52 -20.39
C LEU A 231 -5.59 -50.73 -21.31
N SER A 232 -6.24 -50.80 -22.48
CA SER A 232 -6.11 -51.96 -23.38
C SER A 232 -4.82 -51.99 -24.22
N GLY A 233 -4.00 -50.94 -24.15
CA GLY A 233 -2.73 -50.81 -24.87
C GLY A 233 -2.53 -49.43 -25.50
N PRO A 234 -1.30 -49.12 -25.95
CA PRO A 234 -0.98 -47.81 -26.51
C PRO A 234 -1.62 -47.62 -27.91
N PRO A 235 -1.84 -46.36 -28.35
CA PRO A 235 -2.47 -46.09 -29.63
C PRO A 235 -1.50 -46.41 -30.79
N PRO A 236 -2.01 -46.64 -32.03
CA PRO A 236 -1.17 -46.81 -33.21
C PRO A 236 -0.22 -45.63 -33.39
N ARG A 237 0.99 -45.88 -33.88
CA ARG A 237 1.96 -44.80 -34.10
C ARG A 237 1.46 -43.88 -35.21
N VAL A 238 1.60 -42.57 -35.00
CA VAL A 238 1.17 -41.55 -35.99
C VAL A 238 1.83 -41.78 -37.37
N SER A 239 3.09 -42.21 -37.40
CA SER A 239 3.82 -42.52 -38.64
C SER A 239 3.27 -43.73 -39.41
N GLN A 240 2.54 -44.63 -38.75
CA GLN A 240 1.85 -45.75 -39.40
C GLN A 240 0.53 -45.30 -40.03
N LEU A 241 -0.17 -44.35 -39.39
CA LEU A 241 -1.43 -43.80 -39.88
C LEU A 241 -1.22 -42.72 -40.96
N ARG A 242 -0.11 -41.98 -40.86
CA ARG A 242 0.26 -40.90 -41.77
C ARG A 242 1.76 -40.94 -42.07
N PRO A 243 2.21 -41.68 -43.11
CA PRO A 243 3.63 -41.88 -43.44
C PRO A 243 4.44 -40.60 -43.71
N VAL A 244 3.78 -39.49 -44.06
CA VAL A 244 4.45 -38.18 -44.22
C VAL A 244 4.96 -37.60 -42.88
N VAL A 245 4.49 -38.12 -41.74
CA VAL A 245 5.00 -37.76 -40.42
C VAL A 245 6.29 -38.54 -40.14
N PRO A 246 7.42 -37.87 -39.87
CA PRO A 246 8.68 -38.57 -39.58
C PRO A 246 8.54 -39.55 -38.39
N GLU A 247 9.12 -40.74 -38.51
CA GLU A 247 9.18 -41.75 -37.45
C GLU A 247 9.72 -41.18 -36.12
N ALA A 248 10.66 -40.24 -36.19
CA ALA A 248 11.18 -39.54 -35.02
C ALA A 248 10.09 -38.73 -34.28
N VAL A 249 9.20 -38.06 -35.00
CA VAL A 249 8.06 -37.34 -34.43
C VAL A 249 7.07 -38.33 -33.82
N GLY A 250 6.79 -39.44 -34.51
CA GLY A 250 5.93 -40.51 -34.01
C GLY A 250 6.40 -41.08 -32.67
N ARG A 251 7.72 -41.29 -32.49
CA ARG A 251 8.30 -41.75 -31.21
C ARG A 251 8.12 -40.75 -30.07
N VAL A 252 8.27 -39.45 -30.35
CA VAL A 252 8.10 -38.39 -29.35
C VAL A 252 6.65 -38.31 -28.86
N VAL A 253 5.68 -38.36 -29.78
CA VAL A 253 4.25 -38.39 -29.44
C VAL A 253 3.91 -39.63 -28.62
N HIS A 254 4.40 -40.80 -29.03
CA HIS A 254 4.13 -42.06 -28.34
C HIS A 254 4.67 -42.09 -26.90
N ARG A 255 5.87 -41.54 -26.66
CA ARG A 255 6.43 -41.41 -25.31
C ARG A 255 5.62 -40.46 -24.41
N ALA A 256 5.12 -39.36 -24.96
CA ALA A 256 4.29 -38.42 -24.20
C ALA A 256 2.91 -39.00 -23.83
N LEU A 257 2.44 -40.01 -24.59
CA LEU A 257 1.20 -40.76 -24.35
C LEU A 257 1.39 -42.00 -23.46
N SER A 258 2.56 -42.19 -22.83
CA SER A 258 2.78 -43.30 -21.89
C SER A 258 1.77 -43.29 -20.74
N GLU A 259 1.28 -44.47 -20.36
CA GLU A 259 0.33 -44.63 -19.26
C GLU A 259 0.92 -44.13 -17.93
N ALA A 260 2.13 -44.60 -17.60
CA ALA A 260 2.88 -44.19 -16.42
C ALA A 260 3.47 -42.77 -16.58
N PRO A 261 3.13 -41.80 -15.71
CA PRO A 261 3.63 -40.42 -15.80
C PRO A 261 5.15 -40.30 -15.83
N GLU A 262 5.86 -41.15 -15.07
CA GLU A 262 7.33 -41.18 -14.98
C GLU A 262 8.03 -41.63 -16.27
N GLN A 263 7.31 -42.25 -17.20
CA GLN A 263 7.86 -42.63 -18.51
C GLN A 263 7.71 -41.52 -19.56
N ARG A 264 6.93 -40.47 -19.24
CA ARG A 264 6.74 -39.28 -20.09
C ARG A 264 7.96 -38.36 -20.02
N PHE A 265 7.87 -37.21 -20.68
CA PHE A 265 8.86 -36.14 -20.51
C PHE A 265 8.70 -35.50 -19.12
N ALA A 266 9.81 -35.14 -18.48
CA ALA A 266 9.75 -34.58 -17.13
C ALA A 266 9.16 -33.16 -17.12
N THR A 267 9.34 -32.42 -18.22
CA THR A 267 8.85 -31.04 -18.39
C THR A 267 8.29 -30.82 -19.80
N ALA A 268 7.42 -29.80 -19.95
CA ALA A 268 6.90 -29.41 -21.27
C ALA A 268 8.01 -28.88 -22.20
N ALA A 269 9.05 -28.23 -21.65
CA ALA A 269 10.23 -27.82 -22.39
C ALA A 269 11.00 -29.01 -23.02
N GLU A 270 11.16 -30.12 -22.29
CA GLU A 270 11.78 -31.34 -22.84
C GLU A 270 10.97 -31.93 -24.00
N PHE A 271 9.64 -31.94 -23.88
CA PHE A 271 8.76 -32.39 -24.95
C PHE A 271 8.90 -31.52 -26.21
N ALA A 272 8.88 -30.19 -26.05
CA ALA A 272 9.08 -29.25 -27.16
C ALA A 272 10.47 -29.39 -27.82
N ALA A 273 11.51 -29.62 -27.03
CA ALA A 273 12.87 -29.84 -27.52
C ALA A 273 12.98 -31.14 -28.32
N ALA A 274 12.34 -32.21 -27.86
CA ALA A 274 12.30 -33.48 -28.57
C ALA A 274 11.58 -33.37 -29.93
N LEU A 275 10.47 -32.63 -30.00
CA LEU A 275 9.78 -32.35 -31.26
C LEU A 275 10.66 -31.54 -32.23
N ARG A 276 11.43 -30.57 -31.72
CA ARG A 276 12.36 -29.77 -32.55
C ARG A 276 13.49 -30.62 -33.12
N ALA A 277 14.07 -31.51 -32.32
CA ALA A 277 15.13 -32.42 -32.75
C ALA A 277 14.66 -33.44 -33.80
N ALA A 278 13.39 -33.85 -33.72
CA ALA A 278 12.80 -34.83 -34.64
C ALA A 278 12.60 -34.34 -36.09
N VAL A 279 12.73 -33.03 -36.34
CA VAL A 279 12.51 -32.39 -37.68
C VAL A 279 13.81 -31.80 -38.25
N ALA A 280 14.93 -31.83 -37.52
CA ALA A 280 16.20 -31.32 -38.03
C ALA A 280 16.69 -32.18 -39.22
N PRO A 281 17.04 -31.58 -40.38
CA PRO A 281 17.55 -32.35 -41.51
C PRO A 281 18.90 -33.00 -41.14
N PRO A 282 19.22 -34.19 -41.69
CA PRO A 282 20.59 -34.70 -41.66
C PRO A 282 21.50 -33.66 -42.32
N SER A 283 22.58 -33.26 -41.65
CA SER A 283 23.56 -32.34 -42.22
C SER A 283 24.32 -33.02 -43.38
N ASP A 284 23.91 -32.74 -44.62
CA ASP A 284 24.55 -33.20 -45.88
C ASP A 284 25.87 -32.46 -46.20
N LEU A 285 26.76 -32.37 -45.21
CA LEU A 285 28.12 -31.85 -45.37
C LEU A 285 28.99 -32.74 -46.29
N GLY A 286 28.54 -33.95 -46.61
CA GLY A 286 29.22 -34.89 -47.50
C GLY A 286 29.13 -34.56 -49.00
N ALA A 287 28.10 -33.82 -49.44
CA ALA A 287 27.91 -33.48 -50.85
C ALA A 287 28.75 -32.27 -51.29
N LEU A 288 28.95 -31.30 -50.39
CA LEU A 288 29.76 -30.10 -50.66
C LEU A 288 31.27 -30.40 -50.71
N ALA A 289 31.74 -31.42 -49.99
CA ALA A 289 33.14 -31.86 -50.02
C ALA A 289 33.57 -32.49 -51.36
N ARG A 290 32.62 -32.95 -52.20
CA ARG A 290 32.93 -33.53 -53.53
C ARG A 290 33.08 -32.49 -54.64
N LEU A 291 32.47 -31.31 -54.52
CA LEU A 291 32.58 -30.22 -55.50
C LEU A 291 33.85 -29.36 -55.33
N ALA A 292 34.39 -29.29 -54.10
CA ALA A 292 35.59 -28.50 -53.78
C ALA A 292 36.93 -29.07 -54.29
N ARG A 293 36.92 -30.22 -54.98
CA ARG A 293 38.14 -30.89 -55.51
C ARG A 293 38.54 -30.48 -56.93
N THR A 294 37.84 -29.53 -57.56
CA THR A 294 38.20 -29.03 -58.90
C THR A 294 38.78 -27.60 -58.84
N PRO A 295 40.02 -27.37 -59.30
CA PRO A 295 40.74 -26.10 -59.08
C PRO A 295 40.14 -24.90 -59.83
N ARG A 296 39.26 -25.12 -60.83
CA ARG A 296 38.60 -24.04 -61.59
C ARG A 296 37.47 -23.34 -60.85
N TYR A 297 36.91 -23.93 -59.80
CA TYR A 297 35.77 -23.36 -59.07
C TYR A 297 36.11 -22.90 -57.64
N ALA A 298 37.34 -23.13 -57.17
CA ALA A 298 37.73 -22.86 -55.79
C ALA A 298 37.59 -21.38 -55.37
N VAL A 299 38.00 -20.45 -56.23
CA VAL A 299 37.93 -19.00 -55.96
C VAL A 299 36.49 -18.46 -56.00
N PRO A 300 35.67 -18.70 -57.04
CA PRO A 300 34.28 -18.21 -57.04
C PRO A 300 33.42 -18.90 -55.96
N VAL A 301 33.67 -20.18 -55.65
CA VAL A 301 32.99 -20.87 -54.54
C VAL A 301 33.39 -20.29 -53.20
N ALA A 302 34.65 -19.92 -52.97
CA ALA A 302 35.10 -19.28 -51.73
C ALA A 302 34.52 -17.86 -51.55
N VAL A 303 34.41 -17.07 -52.62
CA VAL A 303 33.80 -15.72 -52.56
C VAL A 303 32.29 -15.82 -52.33
N VAL A 304 31.59 -16.73 -53.02
CA VAL A 304 30.16 -16.96 -52.78
C VAL A 304 29.92 -17.53 -51.39
N LEU A 305 30.73 -18.48 -50.91
CA LEU A 305 30.66 -18.96 -49.53
C LEU A 305 30.96 -17.84 -48.53
N GLY A 306 31.95 -16.98 -48.78
CA GLY A 306 32.25 -15.82 -47.93
C GLY A 306 31.09 -14.82 -47.88
N ALA A 307 30.46 -14.53 -49.02
CA ALA A 307 29.29 -13.66 -49.11
C ALA A 307 28.04 -14.28 -48.49
N VAL A 308 27.82 -15.59 -48.66
CA VAL A 308 26.72 -16.34 -48.03
C VAL A 308 26.96 -16.44 -46.52
N VAL A 309 28.19 -16.68 -46.07
CA VAL A 309 28.56 -16.65 -44.65
C VAL A 309 28.34 -15.24 -44.09
N LEU A 310 28.72 -14.17 -44.78
CA LEU A 310 28.42 -12.80 -44.33
C LEU A 310 26.90 -12.54 -44.28
N ALA A 311 26.16 -12.95 -45.32
CA ALA A 311 24.73 -12.76 -45.46
C ALA A 311 23.89 -13.65 -44.53
N VAL A 312 24.46 -14.73 -43.98
CA VAL A 312 23.80 -15.62 -43.02
C VAL A 312 24.26 -15.28 -41.60
N VAL A 313 25.55 -15.11 -41.36
CA VAL A 313 26.14 -14.88 -40.02
C VAL A 313 25.87 -13.47 -39.50
N LEU A 314 25.93 -12.41 -40.32
CA LEU A 314 25.62 -11.06 -39.84
C LEU A 314 24.14 -10.92 -39.42
N PRO A 315 23.15 -11.40 -40.21
CA PRO A 315 21.76 -11.39 -39.76
C PRO A 315 21.49 -12.35 -38.61
N GLN A 316 22.16 -13.51 -38.53
CA GLN A 316 22.04 -14.42 -37.38
C GLN A 316 22.64 -13.82 -36.10
N ARG A 317 23.78 -13.11 -36.18
CA ARG A 317 24.36 -12.37 -35.05
C ARG A 317 23.47 -11.21 -34.63
N ALA A 318 22.92 -10.46 -35.57
CA ALA A 318 21.97 -9.37 -35.28
C ALA A 318 20.66 -9.89 -34.67
N ARG A 319 20.13 -11.03 -35.16
CA ARG A 319 18.98 -11.73 -34.57
C ARG A 319 19.30 -12.22 -33.16
N GLY A 320 20.44 -12.89 -32.97
CA GLY A 320 20.89 -13.36 -31.66
C GLY A 320 21.13 -12.22 -30.65
N ALA A 321 21.64 -11.07 -31.09
CA ALA A 321 21.75 -9.87 -30.25
C ALA A 321 20.37 -9.34 -29.84
N ARG A 322 19.42 -9.23 -30.79
CA ARG A 322 18.03 -8.84 -30.51
C ARG A 322 17.30 -9.80 -29.58
N ASP A 323 17.50 -11.11 -29.74
CA ASP A 323 16.86 -12.13 -28.89
C ASP A 323 17.41 -12.08 -27.45
N ARG A 324 18.72 -11.85 -27.29
CA ARG A 324 19.33 -11.58 -25.98
C ARG A 324 18.78 -10.29 -25.38
N ALA A 325 18.71 -9.22 -26.16
CA ALA A 325 18.16 -7.94 -25.71
C ALA A 325 16.69 -8.06 -25.26
N ARG A 326 15.86 -8.82 -26.00
CA ARG A 326 14.48 -9.14 -25.59
C ARG A 326 14.42 -9.95 -24.30
N THR A 327 15.35 -10.89 -24.10
CA THR A 327 15.47 -11.64 -22.85
C THR A 327 15.81 -10.72 -21.67
N LEU A 328 16.68 -9.73 -21.88
CA LEU A 328 16.99 -8.70 -20.88
C LEU A 328 15.74 -7.86 -20.54
N LEU A 329 14.97 -7.44 -21.56
CA LEU A 329 13.71 -6.71 -21.33
C LEU A 329 12.68 -7.53 -20.54
N ALA A 330 12.51 -8.82 -20.86
CA ALA A 330 11.61 -9.70 -20.11
C ALA A 330 12.02 -9.84 -18.64
N ARG A 331 13.33 -9.86 -18.36
CA ARG A 331 13.84 -9.82 -16.97
C ARG A 331 13.63 -8.45 -16.33
N ALA A 332 13.78 -7.37 -17.07
CA ALA A 332 13.51 -6.01 -16.60
C ALA A 332 12.05 -5.84 -16.18
N VAL A 333 11.09 -6.39 -16.94
CA VAL A 333 9.65 -6.40 -16.57
C VAL A 333 9.44 -7.05 -15.20
N ARG A 334 9.99 -8.26 -14.97
CA ARG A 334 9.87 -8.93 -13.66
C ARG A 334 10.45 -8.12 -12.51
N LEU A 335 11.55 -7.40 -12.76
CA LEU A 335 12.15 -6.52 -11.77
C LEU A 335 11.28 -5.28 -11.50
N VAL A 336 10.59 -4.74 -12.51
CA VAL A 336 9.59 -3.68 -12.33
C VAL A 336 8.45 -4.15 -11.42
N ASP A 337 7.95 -5.37 -11.62
CA ASP A 337 6.86 -5.93 -10.80
C ASP A 337 7.28 -6.11 -9.33
N SER A 338 8.57 -6.36 -9.10
CA SER A 338 9.17 -6.42 -7.76
C SER A 338 9.70 -5.07 -7.26
N SER A 339 9.35 -3.95 -7.90
CA SER A 339 9.81 -2.58 -7.56
C SER A 339 11.33 -2.36 -7.56
N ARG A 340 12.10 -3.24 -8.23
CA ARG A 340 13.57 -3.17 -8.37
C ARG A 340 13.99 -2.35 -9.59
N TYR A 341 13.59 -1.07 -9.60
CA TYR A 341 13.67 -0.24 -10.80
C TYR A 341 15.07 0.04 -11.34
N ALA A 342 16.11 0.14 -10.49
CA ALA A 342 17.47 0.37 -10.99
C ALA A 342 18.05 -0.84 -11.72
N GLU A 343 17.83 -2.03 -11.20
CA GLU A 343 18.29 -3.23 -11.90
C GLU A 343 17.53 -3.42 -13.21
N ALA A 344 16.23 -3.10 -13.22
CA ALA A 344 15.45 -3.06 -14.45
C ALA A 344 16.01 -2.02 -15.44
N TYR A 345 16.36 -0.82 -14.97
CA TYR A 345 16.97 0.23 -15.78
C TYR A 345 18.29 -0.23 -16.41
N GLU A 346 19.16 -0.86 -15.63
CA GLU A 346 20.45 -1.40 -16.11
C GLU A 346 20.26 -2.42 -17.23
N LEU A 347 19.26 -3.30 -17.12
CA LEU A 347 18.94 -4.26 -18.17
C LEU A 347 18.37 -3.59 -19.42
N VAL A 348 17.49 -2.59 -19.24
CA VAL A 348 16.92 -1.81 -20.35
C VAL A 348 18.03 -1.04 -21.08
N ALA A 349 18.93 -0.37 -20.35
CA ALA A 349 20.03 0.39 -20.92
C ALA A 349 21.01 -0.49 -21.72
N ARG A 350 21.22 -1.74 -21.30
CA ARG A 350 22.02 -2.73 -22.07
C ARG A 350 21.30 -3.25 -23.31
N ALA A 351 19.97 -3.33 -23.28
CA ALA A 351 19.16 -3.84 -24.39
C ALA A 351 18.84 -2.77 -25.45
N GLU A 352 18.74 -1.50 -25.05
CA GLU A 352 18.33 -0.36 -25.90
C GLU A 352 19.17 -0.19 -27.17
N PRO A 353 20.52 -0.35 -27.18
CA PRO A 353 21.32 -0.23 -28.39
C PRO A 353 20.94 -1.24 -29.49
N ASP A 354 20.57 -2.47 -29.11
CA ASP A 354 20.22 -3.55 -30.03
C ASP A 354 18.73 -3.53 -30.47
N LEU A 355 17.90 -2.76 -29.74
CA LEU A 355 16.44 -2.65 -29.92
C LEU A 355 15.97 -1.20 -30.12
N ARG A 356 16.77 -0.36 -30.78
CA ARG A 356 16.40 1.05 -31.06
C ARG A 356 15.06 1.15 -31.77
N GLY A 357 14.13 1.91 -31.19
CA GLY A 357 12.78 2.11 -31.72
C GLY A 357 11.77 0.98 -31.39
N ASP A 358 12.18 -0.06 -30.66
CA ASP A 358 11.27 -1.13 -30.24
C ASP A 358 10.24 -0.60 -29.22
N SER A 359 8.97 -0.91 -29.47
CA SER A 359 7.84 -0.47 -28.63
C SER A 359 7.96 -0.93 -27.16
N ALA A 360 8.60 -2.07 -26.89
CA ALA A 360 8.83 -2.55 -25.53
C ALA A 360 9.80 -1.65 -24.76
N VAL A 361 10.88 -1.19 -25.41
CA VAL A 361 11.84 -0.24 -24.83
C VAL A 361 11.14 1.09 -24.56
N VAL A 362 10.37 1.60 -25.53
CA VAL A 362 9.60 2.85 -25.39
C VAL A 362 8.60 2.79 -24.24
N ARG A 363 7.94 1.64 -24.03
CA ARG A 363 7.00 1.45 -22.91
C ARG A 363 7.71 1.26 -21.56
N LEU A 364 8.89 0.63 -21.53
CA LEU A 364 9.61 0.34 -20.30
C LEU A 364 10.37 1.53 -19.74
N ILE A 365 10.99 2.37 -20.58
CA ILE A 365 11.79 3.52 -20.13
C ILE A 365 11.03 4.41 -19.13
N PRO A 366 9.77 4.83 -19.38
CA PRO A 366 9.00 5.64 -18.42
C PRO A 366 8.64 4.90 -17.12
N LEU A 367 8.82 3.58 -17.04
CA LEU A 367 8.60 2.78 -15.84
C LEU A 367 9.87 2.61 -15.00
N VAL A 368 11.04 2.62 -15.62
CA VAL A 368 12.33 2.32 -14.96
C VAL A 368 13.27 3.52 -14.86
N ALA A 369 12.97 4.64 -15.53
CA ALA A 369 13.83 5.80 -15.58
C ALA A 369 13.11 7.09 -15.16
N ASP A 370 13.87 7.98 -14.55
CA ASP A 370 13.47 9.37 -14.30
C ASP A 370 14.40 10.31 -15.09
N ARG A 371 13.94 11.55 -15.33
CA ARG A 371 14.70 12.59 -16.04
C ARG A 371 15.05 13.69 -15.05
N LEU A 372 16.33 14.06 -14.96
CA LEU A 372 16.83 15.10 -14.07
C LEU A 372 17.38 16.29 -14.88
N THR A 373 16.89 17.48 -14.56
CA THR A 373 17.40 18.76 -15.05
C THR A 373 17.96 19.55 -13.88
N VAL A 374 19.22 20.01 -13.98
CA VAL A 374 19.88 20.80 -12.92
C VAL A 374 20.46 22.07 -13.52
N THR A 375 20.03 23.22 -13.01
CA THR A 375 20.58 24.53 -13.33
C THR A 375 21.22 25.14 -12.08
N SER A 376 22.25 25.97 -12.27
CA SER A 376 22.81 26.73 -11.16
C SER A 376 23.16 28.17 -11.53
N GLU A 377 23.14 29.03 -10.53
CA GLU A 377 23.64 30.40 -10.58
C GLU A 377 24.69 30.56 -9.47
N PRO A 378 25.97 30.82 -9.82
CA PRO A 378 26.53 30.90 -11.16
C PRO A 378 26.77 29.53 -11.82
N ALA A 379 26.53 29.41 -13.12
CA ALA A 379 26.65 28.18 -13.91
C ALA A 379 28.05 27.51 -13.87
N GLY A 380 28.18 26.26 -14.33
CA GLY A 380 29.40 25.47 -14.22
C GLY A 380 29.65 24.86 -12.83
N ALA A 381 28.61 24.64 -12.03
CA ALA A 381 28.72 23.87 -10.79
C ALA A 381 28.71 22.37 -11.09
N ARG A 382 29.57 21.60 -10.40
CA ARG A 382 29.62 20.14 -10.51
C ARG A 382 28.43 19.51 -9.80
N VAL A 383 27.78 18.55 -10.44
CA VAL A 383 26.58 17.88 -9.90
C VAL A 383 26.89 16.42 -9.60
N TYR A 384 26.75 16.05 -8.34
CA TYR A 384 26.90 14.69 -7.84
C TYR A 384 25.55 14.11 -7.46
N VAL A 385 25.34 12.81 -7.71
CA VAL A 385 24.13 12.10 -7.29
C VAL A 385 24.49 10.88 -6.46
N GLN A 386 23.74 10.63 -5.40
CA GLN A 386 23.84 9.45 -4.57
C GLN A 386 22.46 8.82 -4.45
N ARG A 387 22.33 7.56 -4.85
CA ARG A 387 21.05 6.84 -4.78
C ARG A 387 20.73 6.44 -3.35
N PHE A 388 19.47 6.55 -2.96
CA PHE A 388 18.96 5.98 -1.73
C PHE A 388 18.71 4.48 -1.90
N THR A 389 19.30 3.65 -1.02
CA THR A 389 19.02 2.21 -0.92
C THR A 389 18.66 1.85 0.52
N PRO A 390 17.69 0.95 0.77
CA PRO A 390 17.38 0.49 2.11
C PRO A 390 18.57 -0.16 2.83
N GLU A 391 19.54 -0.73 2.09
CA GLU A 391 20.77 -1.32 2.60
C GLU A 391 21.92 -0.30 2.82
N ALA A 392 21.67 1.00 2.60
CA ALA A 392 22.68 2.06 2.62
C ALA A 392 23.56 2.19 3.88
N PRO A 393 23.18 1.74 5.11
CA PRO A 393 24.11 1.78 6.23
C PRO A 393 25.39 0.94 6.04
N GLN A 394 25.43 0.03 5.05
CA GLN A 394 26.49 -0.98 4.89
C GLN A 394 27.35 -0.85 3.61
N GLN A 395 27.17 0.17 2.77
CA GLN A 395 27.97 0.38 1.54
C GLN A 395 28.65 1.76 1.50
N PRO A 396 29.87 1.88 0.94
CA PRO A 396 30.60 3.15 0.89
C PRO A 396 29.88 4.21 0.02
N PRO A 397 30.03 5.51 0.31
CA PRO A 397 29.25 6.58 -0.32
C PRO A 397 29.95 7.11 -1.58
N ASP A 398 29.75 6.47 -2.73
CA ASP A 398 30.25 7.04 -3.98
C ASP A 398 29.15 7.90 -4.62
N SER A 399 29.08 9.17 -4.20
CA SER A 399 28.36 10.18 -4.96
C SER A 399 28.97 10.26 -6.38
N VAL A 400 28.17 9.98 -7.40
CA VAL A 400 28.64 9.90 -8.80
C VAL A 400 28.53 11.28 -9.45
N LEU A 401 29.61 11.78 -10.03
CA LEU A 401 29.60 13.01 -10.83
C LEU A 401 28.82 12.75 -12.14
N ILE A 402 27.75 13.50 -12.38
CA ILE A 402 26.92 13.36 -13.59
C ILE A 402 27.14 14.47 -14.63
N GLY A 403 27.87 15.53 -14.27
CA GLY A 403 28.23 16.63 -15.17
C GLY A 403 28.36 17.97 -14.44
N GLU A 404 28.41 19.04 -15.23
CA GLU A 404 28.38 20.42 -14.75
C GLU A 404 27.12 21.14 -15.25
N THR A 405 26.55 22.03 -14.44
CA THR A 405 25.32 22.75 -14.80
C THR A 405 25.56 23.74 -15.97
N PRO A 406 24.61 23.89 -16.91
CA PRO A 406 23.28 23.28 -16.91
C PRO A 406 23.28 21.83 -17.43
N ILE A 407 22.58 20.96 -16.70
CA ILE A 407 22.28 19.57 -17.10
C ILE A 407 20.82 19.53 -17.52
N ALA A 408 20.53 19.07 -18.74
CA ALA A 408 19.16 18.98 -19.28
C ALA A 408 18.73 17.52 -19.49
N GLU A 409 17.58 17.15 -18.91
CA GLU A 409 16.90 15.85 -19.07
C GLU A 409 17.81 14.61 -18.96
N ARG A 410 18.80 14.64 -18.06
CA ARG A 410 19.68 13.50 -17.83
C ARG A 410 18.86 12.31 -17.33
N ARG A 411 18.89 11.22 -18.08
CA ARG A 411 18.21 9.97 -17.72
C ARG A 411 18.97 9.29 -16.58
N LEU A 412 18.26 8.94 -15.51
CA LEU A 412 18.75 8.16 -14.38
C LEU A 412 17.82 6.98 -14.13
N ALA A 413 18.35 5.92 -13.52
CA ALA A 413 17.52 4.85 -12.99
C ALA A 413 16.46 5.44 -12.05
N ARG A 414 15.25 4.91 -12.06
CA ARG A 414 14.19 5.38 -11.19
C ARG A 414 14.51 5.09 -9.72
N GLY A 415 14.26 6.09 -8.89
CA GLY A 415 14.49 6.04 -7.45
C GLY A 415 14.71 7.42 -6.86
N ASP A 416 15.03 7.44 -5.58
CA ASP A 416 15.31 8.66 -4.86
C ASP A 416 16.81 8.89 -4.80
N TYR A 417 17.23 10.13 -5.03
CA TYR A 417 18.63 10.52 -5.05
C TYR A 417 18.86 11.75 -4.19
N ARG A 418 19.95 11.74 -3.43
CA ARG A 418 20.55 12.96 -2.92
C ARG A 418 21.39 13.57 -4.03
N VAL A 419 21.10 14.82 -4.38
CA VAL A 419 21.84 15.59 -5.38
C VAL A 419 22.64 16.67 -4.68
N ALA A 420 23.94 16.73 -4.94
CA ALA A 420 24.82 17.79 -4.43
C ALA A 420 25.32 18.64 -5.60
N VAL A 421 25.07 19.94 -5.55
CA VAL A 421 25.54 20.94 -6.51
C VAL A 421 26.68 21.73 -5.88
N VAL A 422 27.89 21.53 -6.39
CA VAL A 422 29.14 21.99 -5.76
C VAL A 422 29.91 22.91 -6.69
N LYS A 423 30.28 24.09 -6.19
CA LYS A 423 31.14 25.04 -6.89
C LYS A 423 32.20 25.62 -5.94
N PRO A 424 33.48 25.73 -6.35
CA PRO A 424 34.52 26.30 -5.49
C PRO A 424 34.16 27.70 -4.98
N SER A 425 34.41 27.98 -3.70
CA SER A 425 34.07 29.25 -3.00
C SER A 425 32.58 29.49 -2.74
N PHE A 426 31.71 28.52 -3.05
CA PHE A 426 30.27 28.59 -2.74
C PHE A 426 29.87 27.46 -1.78
N VAL A 427 28.82 27.69 -1.00
CA VAL A 427 28.21 26.65 -0.17
C VAL A 427 27.55 25.61 -1.08
N PRO A 428 27.80 24.31 -0.88
CA PRO A 428 27.10 23.26 -1.61
C PRO A 428 25.58 23.32 -1.37
N LEU A 429 24.80 23.16 -2.43
CA LEU A 429 23.37 22.87 -2.30
C LEU A 429 23.17 21.36 -2.33
N GLU A 430 22.53 20.83 -1.29
CA GLU A 430 22.04 19.45 -1.27
C GLU A 430 20.51 19.45 -1.42
N ALA A 431 19.97 18.56 -2.24
CA ALA A 431 18.53 18.44 -2.44
C ALA A 431 18.14 16.99 -2.75
N LEU A 432 16.87 16.67 -2.50
CA LEU A 432 16.29 15.41 -2.95
C LEU A 432 15.84 15.52 -4.42
N ALA A 433 16.27 14.57 -5.24
CA ALA A 433 15.64 14.28 -6.53
C ALA A 433 14.79 13.02 -6.40
N SER A 434 13.47 13.18 -6.44
CA SER A 434 12.52 12.07 -6.42
C SER A 434 11.33 12.37 -7.35
N SER A 435 10.93 11.36 -8.12
CA SER A 435 9.68 11.37 -8.90
C SER A 435 8.48 10.87 -8.09
N HIS A 436 8.68 10.41 -6.85
CA HIS A 436 7.66 9.72 -6.05
C HIS A 436 6.48 10.63 -5.72
N ALA A 437 6.73 11.85 -5.24
CA ALA A 437 5.71 12.81 -4.85
C ALA A 437 4.77 13.21 -6.01
N GLU A 438 5.33 13.42 -7.20
CA GLU A 438 4.54 13.81 -8.39
C GLU A 438 3.61 12.68 -8.85
N ARG A 439 4.08 11.42 -8.78
CA ARG A 439 3.28 10.25 -9.16
C ARG A 439 2.14 9.99 -8.18
N ALA A 440 2.39 10.15 -6.89
CA ALA A 440 1.34 10.03 -5.87
C ALA A 440 0.22 11.07 -6.05
N GLN A 441 0.56 12.26 -6.56
CA GLN A 441 -0.41 13.33 -6.82
C GLN A 441 -1.17 13.18 -8.15
N ARG A 442 -0.67 12.41 -9.11
CA ARG A 442 -1.25 12.26 -10.46
C ARG A 442 -1.73 10.83 -10.69
N THR A 443 -2.91 10.50 -10.18
CA THR A 443 -3.59 9.22 -10.41
C THR A 443 -3.98 8.95 -11.87
N MET A 444 -3.77 9.89 -12.82
CA MET A 444 -4.25 9.75 -14.21
C MET A 444 -3.27 10.17 -15.34
N SER A 445 -2.02 10.59 -15.07
CA SER A 445 -1.09 10.99 -16.14
C SER A 445 0.17 10.10 -16.17
N ARG A 446 0.42 9.45 -17.31
CA ARG A 446 1.62 8.60 -17.56
C ARG A 446 2.88 9.42 -17.87
N VAL A 447 2.78 10.74 -17.96
CA VAL A 447 3.93 11.62 -18.21
C VAL A 447 4.45 12.14 -16.88
N VAL A 448 5.55 11.56 -16.40
CA VAL A 448 6.34 12.11 -15.29
C VAL A 448 7.13 13.30 -15.85
N SER A 449 6.91 14.49 -15.27
CA SER A 449 7.70 15.66 -15.62
C SER A 449 9.16 15.43 -15.20
N PRO A 450 10.13 16.04 -15.89
CA PRO A 450 11.51 15.98 -15.42
C PRO A 450 11.60 16.55 -14.00
N ILE A 451 12.38 15.90 -13.13
CA ILE A 451 12.79 16.44 -11.84
C ILE A 451 13.66 17.66 -12.13
N VAL A 452 13.28 18.83 -11.64
CA VAL A 452 14.00 20.08 -11.85
C VAL A 452 14.60 20.56 -10.54
N ILE A 453 15.92 20.75 -10.53
CA ILE A 453 16.65 21.39 -9.43
C ILE A 453 17.25 22.69 -9.95
N THR A 454 16.94 23.79 -9.29
CA THR A 454 17.50 25.11 -9.59
C THR A 454 18.27 25.60 -8.38
N ALA A 455 19.59 25.68 -8.50
CA ALA A 455 20.49 25.99 -7.40
C ALA A 455 21.02 27.43 -7.51
N ARG A 456 20.58 28.33 -6.61
CA ARG A 456 21.24 29.63 -6.43
C ARG A 456 22.30 29.50 -5.34
N LEU A 457 23.56 29.49 -5.74
CA LEU A 457 24.69 29.23 -4.85
C LEU A 457 25.14 30.53 -4.17
N VAL A 458 25.30 30.49 -2.85
CA VAL A 458 25.80 31.62 -2.07
C VAL A 458 27.28 31.44 -1.78
N ARG A 459 28.05 32.53 -1.82
CA ARG A 459 29.48 32.47 -1.49
C ARG A 459 29.68 31.99 -0.05
N ALA A 460 30.68 31.14 0.16
CA ALA A 460 30.95 30.53 1.46
C ALA A 460 31.32 31.54 2.55
N ASP A 461 31.93 32.67 2.18
CA ASP A 461 32.27 33.77 3.10
C ASP A 461 31.08 34.63 3.52
N ALA A 462 29.98 34.57 2.77
CA ALA A 462 28.73 35.30 3.05
C ALA A 462 27.68 34.45 3.77
N ALA A 463 27.88 33.14 3.86
CA ALA A 463 26.93 32.22 4.47
C ALA A 463 27.26 31.97 5.95
N PRO A 464 26.27 32.04 6.86
CA PRO A 464 26.46 31.58 8.23
C PRO A 464 26.86 30.09 8.27
N PRO A 465 27.76 29.69 9.20
CA PRO A 465 28.14 28.29 9.34
C PRO A 465 26.93 27.41 9.65
N ASP A 466 26.92 26.20 9.08
CA ASP A 466 25.90 25.16 9.27
C ASP A 466 24.45 25.58 8.97
N MET A 467 24.24 26.60 8.13
CA MET A 467 22.92 26.99 7.65
C MET A 467 22.74 26.69 6.16
N VAL A 468 21.48 26.50 5.79
CA VAL A 468 21.00 26.24 4.43
C VAL A 468 20.33 27.50 3.90
N PHE A 469 20.65 27.87 2.67
CA PHE A 469 20.03 29.00 1.98
C PHE A 469 18.68 28.61 1.39
N VAL A 470 17.64 29.40 1.68
CA VAL A 470 16.29 29.24 1.14
C VAL A 470 15.88 30.50 0.43
N LEU A 471 15.42 30.34 -0.81
CA LEU A 471 14.93 31.43 -1.63
C LEU A 471 13.65 32.03 -1.02
N GLY A 472 13.60 33.35 -0.97
CA GLY A 472 12.44 34.14 -0.57
C GLY A 472 11.32 34.14 -1.62
N GLY A 473 10.44 35.13 -1.51
CA GLY A 473 9.22 35.28 -2.30
C GLY A 473 7.96 35.10 -1.47
N THR A 474 6.82 35.33 -2.11
CA THR A 474 5.50 35.17 -1.52
C THR A 474 5.22 33.69 -1.22
N TYR A 475 4.88 33.38 0.02
CA TYR A 475 4.58 32.03 0.47
C TYR A 475 3.21 31.98 1.14
N ARG A 476 2.37 31.04 0.70
CA ARG A 476 1.06 30.74 1.30
C ARG A 476 1.22 29.56 2.24
N LEU A 477 0.88 29.75 3.52
CA LEU A 477 1.02 28.70 4.53
C LEU A 477 0.02 27.57 4.26
N MET A 478 0.53 26.35 4.19
CA MET A 478 -0.24 25.15 3.86
C MET A 478 -0.30 24.19 5.06
N GLY A 479 -1.50 23.91 5.57
CA GLY A 479 -1.73 22.93 6.63
C GLY A 479 -3.23 22.69 6.85
N PRO A 480 -3.65 21.48 7.27
CA PRO A 480 -5.07 21.13 7.41
C PRO A 480 -5.81 22.04 8.39
N ASP A 481 -5.13 22.54 9.44
CA ASP A 481 -5.71 23.37 10.49
C ASP A 481 -5.42 24.88 10.35
N MET A 482 -4.79 25.30 9.25
CA MET A 482 -4.45 26.70 9.03
C MET A 482 -5.61 27.52 8.45
N PRO A 483 -5.82 28.78 8.88
CA PRO A 483 -6.74 29.72 8.22
C PRO A 483 -6.48 29.83 6.72
N ALA A 484 -7.56 29.89 5.93
CA ALA A 484 -7.46 30.05 4.49
C ALA A 484 -6.87 31.42 4.13
N GLY A 485 -5.99 31.46 3.13
CA GLY A 485 -5.43 32.70 2.60
C GLY A 485 -4.30 33.33 3.43
N LEU A 486 -3.73 32.61 4.41
CA LEU A 486 -2.53 33.07 5.11
C LEU A 486 -1.34 33.11 4.17
N GLU A 487 -0.83 34.30 3.93
CA GLU A 487 0.28 34.58 3.03
C GLU A 487 1.27 35.54 3.68
N ALA A 488 2.56 35.32 3.44
CA ALA A 488 3.62 36.23 3.84
C ALA A 488 4.63 36.38 2.70
N ARG A 489 5.15 37.59 2.52
CA ARG A 489 6.34 37.82 1.70
C ARG A 489 7.57 37.52 2.54
N LEU A 490 8.37 36.56 2.09
CA LEU A 490 9.64 36.20 2.71
C LEU A 490 10.79 36.81 1.91
N ASP A 491 11.79 37.37 2.58
CA ASP A 491 13.06 37.65 1.93
C ASP A 491 13.88 36.37 1.80
N ASP A 492 15.00 36.44 1.07
CA ASP A 492 15.99 35.36 1.06
C ASP A 492 16.52 35.15 2.50
N TYR A 493 16.62 33.91 2.96
CA TYR A 493 17.00 33.62 4.34
C TYR A 493 17.82 32.34 4.46
N PHE A 494 18.51 32.24 5.59
CA PHE A 494 19.20 31.05 6.04
C PHE A 494 18.39 30.37 7.14
N ILE A 495 18.40 29.04 7.18
CA ILE A 495 17.85 28.24 8.27
C ILE A 495 18.86 27.18 8.68
N ASP A 496 18.96 26.84 9.97
CA ASP A 496 19.92 25.83 10.43
C ASP A 496 19.70 24.51 9.69
N ARG A 497 20.81 23.89 9.25
CA ARG A 497 20.79 22.64 8.48
C ARG A 497 20.17 21.48 9.28
N TYR A 498 20.39 21.48 10.59
CA TYR A 498 19.91 20.47 11.53
C TYR A 498 19.21 21.17 12.72
N GLU A 499 18.49 20.38 13.51
CA GLU A 499 18.04 20.79 14.85
C GLU A 499 19.24 21.22 15.71
N VAL A 500 19.04 22.17 16.63
CA VAL A 500 20.11 22.61 17.54
C VAL A 500 20.49 21.46 18.47
N SER A 501 21.77 21.10 18.51
CA SER A 501 22.25 20.03 19.39
C SER A 501 22.52 20.51 20.83
N ASN A 502 22.60 19.58 21.79
CA ASN A 502 22.99 19.90 23.16
C ASN A 502 24.38 20.56 23.22
N GLU A 503 25.33 20.10 22.40
CA GLU A 503 26.66 20.69 22.28
C GLU A 503 26.61 22.15 21.82
N GLN A 504 25.80 22.46 20.81
CA GLN A 504 25.61 23.84 20.35
C GLN A 504 24.93 24.71 21.41
N TYR A 505 23.89 24.18 22.07
CA TYR A 505 23.17 24.91 23.11
C TYR A 505 24.04 25.17 24.35
N LYS A 506 24.99 24.28 24.65
CA LYS A 506 25.93 24.45 25.77
C LYS A 506 26.78 25.72 25.62
N ALA A 507 27.08 26.16 24.40
CA ALA A 507 27.80 27.42 24.18
C ALA A 507 27.03 28.64 24.74
N PHE A 508 25.71 28.66 24.60
CA PHE A 508 24.84 29.71 25.16
C PHE A 508 24.82 29.68 26.69
N VAL A 509 24.75 28.49 27.29
CA VAL A 509 24.80 28.32 28.76
C VAL A 509 26.15 28.79 29.30
N THR A 510 27.25 28.33 28.71
CA THR A 510 28.62 28.70 29.11
C THR A 510 28.90 30.19 28.94
N ALA A 511 28.33 30.84 27.93
CA ALA A 511 28.43 32.29 27.71
C ALA A 511 27.60 33.14 28.71
N GLY A 512 26.90 32.51 29.66
CA GLY A 512 26.05 33.17 30.64
C GLY A 512 24.74 33.67 30.05
N GLY A 513 24.23 33.04 28.98
CA GLY A 513 23.03 33.47 28.25
C GLY A 513 21.77 33.62 29.10
N TYR A 514 21.61 32.81 30.15
CA TYR A 514 20.50 32.91 31.11
C TYR A 514 20.61 34.12 32.04
N GLY A 515 21.78 34.76 32.13
CA GLY A 515 22.01 35.97 32.92
C GLY A 515 21.97 37.28 32.14
N ARG A 516 21.72 37.22 30.83
CA ARG A 516 21.85 38.36 29.89
C ARG A 516 20.48 38.79 29.35
N PRO A 517 19.81 39.79 29.95
CA PRO A 517 18.44 40.17 29.59
C PRO A 517 18.27 40.62 28.14
N GLU A 518 19.34 41.08 27.48
CA GLU A 518 19.33 41.55 26.10
C GLU A 518 18.90 40.48 25.08
N TYR A 519 19.06 39.19 25.41
CA TYR A 519 18.63 38.09 24.55
C TYR A 519 17.18 37.65 24.80
N TRP A 520 16.62 38.00 25.96
CA TRP A 520 15.33 37.46 26.38
C TRP A 520 14.19 38.35 25.90
N PRO A 521 13.08 37.77 25.39
CA PRO A 521 11.96 38.53 24.85
C PRO A 521 11.05 39.10 25.95
N VAL A 522 11.59 39.98 26.82
CA VAL A 522 10.88 40.54 27.98
C VAL A 522 9.58 41.25 27.60
N ALA A 523 9.54 41.90 26.43
CA ALA A 523 8.34 42.56 25.89
C ALA A 523 7.16 41.60 25.65
N LEU A 524 7.39 40.28 25.60
CA LEU A 524 6.37 39.25 25.39
C LEU A 524 5.90 38.60 26.71
N GLY A 525 6.10 39.28 27.85
CA GLY A 525 5.71 38.79 29.18
C GLY A 525 6.56 37.63 29.68
N ALA A 526 7.79 37.50 29.19
CA ALA A 526 8.70 36.44 29.57
C ALA A 526 8.98 36.46 31.09
N PRO A 527 8.92 35.31 31.79
CA PRO A 527 9.35 35.24 33.18
C PRO A 527 10.83 35.60 33.31
N PRO A 528 11.30 36.07 34.47
CA PRO A 528 12.72 36.31 34.69
C PRO A 528 13.53 35.05 34.37
N ALA A 529 14.63 35.19 33.62
CA ALA A 529 15.45 34.08 33.14
C ALA A 529 15.88 33.09 34.25
N ARG A 530 16.08 33.60 35.48
CA ARG A 530 16.33 32.81 36.71
C ARG A 530 15.27 31.76 37.06
N ARG A 531 14.08 31.78 36.44
CA ARG A 531 13.03 30.76 36.63
C ARG A 531 13.24 29.53 35.75
N PHE A 532 14.15 29.59 34.78
CA PHE A 532 14.49 28.48 33.91
C PHE A 532 15.78 27.84 34.42
N THR A 533 15.62 26.72 35.10
CA THR A 533 16.71 25.99 35.73
C THR A 533 16.66 24.51 35.36
N ASP A 534 17.82 23.89 35.39
CA ASP A 534 18.00 22.47 35.26
C ASP A 534 17.59 21.72 36.55
N ARG A 535 17.80 20.40 36.58
CA ARG A 535 17.40 19.55 37.72
C ARG A 535 18.14 19.85 39.03
N THR A 536 19.27 20.55 38.95
CA THR A 536 20.09 20.95 40.10
C THR A 536 19.81 22.39 40.56
N GLY A 537 18.91 23.10 39.86
CA GLY A 537 18.61 24.51 40.13
C GLY A 537 19.58 25.49 39.47
N MET A 538 20.49 25.00 38.62
CA MET A 538 21.44 25.83 37.86
C MET A 538 20.79 26.32 36.56
N PRO A 539 21.24 27.44 35.96
CA PRO A 539 20.69 27.89 34.68
C PRO A 539 20.95 26.87 33.56
N GLY A 540 19.89 26.46 32.85
CA GLY A 540 19.97 25.50 31.75
C GLY A 540 18.66 24.75 31.48
N PRO A 541 18.61 23.93 30.41
CA PRO A 541 17.43 23.14 30.05
C PRO A 541 16.97 22.19 31.17
N ARG A 542 15.67 21.92 31.28
CA ARG A 542 15.09 21.13 32.40
C ARG A 542 15.56 19.66 32.44
N ALA A 543 16.08 19.14 31.32
CA ALA A 543 16.63 17.79 31.26
C ALA A 543 18.07 17.67 31.75
N TRP A 544 18.77 18.79 31.90
CA TRP A 544 20.19 18.85 32.25
C TRP A 544 20.42 18.79 33.77
N ALA A 545 21.68 18.69 34.18
CA ALA A 545 22.10 18.75 35.58
C ALA A 545 23.49 19.40 35.70
N GLY A 546 23.69 20.27 36.69
CA GLY A 546 24.96 20.97 36.88
C GLY A 546 25.31 21.92 35.74
N ALA A 547 24.30 22.54 35.10
CA ALA A 547 24.40 23.30 33.86
C ALA A 547 24.99 22.52 32.68
N ASP A 548 24.93 21.18 32.70
CA ASP A 548 25.49 20.30 31.66
C ASP A 548 24.53 19.22 31.17
N TYR A 549 24.75 18.79 29.92
CA TYR A 549 24.01 17.69 29.32
C TYR A 549 24.64 16.33 29.65
N PRO A 550 23.86 15.23 29.63
CA PRO A 550 24.43 13.88 29.74
C PRO A 550 25.48 13.63 28.63
N PRO A 551 26.72 13.21 28.93
CA PRO A 551 27.83 13.22 27.96
C PRO A 551 27.57 12.52 26.61
N ALA A 552 26.75 11.47 26.61
CA ALA A 552 26.38 10.73 25.40
C ALA A 552 25.43 11.50 24.45
N LEU A 553 24.85 12.63 24.89
CA LEU A 553 23.79 13.34 24.18
C LEU A 553 24.26 14.60 23.44
N GLY A 554 25.57 14.84 23.31
CA GLY A 554 26.09 16.08 22.69
C GLY A 554 25.55 16.34 21.27
N ARG A 555 25.46 15.29 20.45
CA ARG A 555 24.95 15.35 19.06
C ARG A 555 23.42 15.18 18.94
N TYR A 556 22.71 15.02 20.05
CA TYR A 556 21.25 14.92 20.06
C TYR A 556 20.63 16.32 20.12
N PRO A 557 19.40 16.50 19.60
CA PRO A 557 18.71 17.77 19.71
C PRO A 557 18.60 18.17 21.19
N VAL A 558 18.81 19.46 21.46
CA VAL A 558 18.46 20.01 22.77
C VAL A 558 16.94 19.98 22.91
N THR A 559 16.47 19.43 24.02
CA THR A 559 15.05 19.33 24.34
C THR A 559 14.78 19.87 25.72
N ASN A 560 13.52 19.88 26.13
CA ASN A 560 13.12 20.43 27.42
C ASN A 560 13.51 21.90 27.59
N VAL A 561 13.36 22.64 26.49
CA VAL A 561 13.56 24.08 26.40
C VAL A 561 12.24 24.74 26.06
N SER A 562 11.90 25.78 26.80
CA SER A 562 10.73 26.60 26.55
C SER A 562 10.89 27.48 25.30
N TRP A 563 9.79 28.06 24.83
CA TRP A 563 9.83 29.00 23.71
C TRP A 563 10.73 30.20 24.03
N TYR A 564 10.71 30.67 25.29
CA TYR A 564 11.55 31.77 25.74
C TYR A 564 13.04 31.44 25.69
N GLU A 565 13.42 30.25 26.16
CA GLU A 565 14.80 29.74 26.12
C GLU A 565 15.27 29.53 24.66
N ALA A 566 14.38 29.06 23.79
CA ALA A 566 14.67 28.85 22.38
C ALA A 566 14.87 30.18 21.63
N ALA A 567 13.99 31.17 21.88
CA ALA A 567 14.11 32.51 21.33
C ALA A 567 15.38 33.22 21.80
N ALA A 568 15.73 33.10 23.09
CA ALA A 568 16.95 33.69 23.65
C ALA A 568 18.22 33.07 23.07
N TYR A 569 18.23 31.75 22.84
CA TYR A 569 19.34 31.08 22.16
C TYR A 569 19.53 31.60 20.73
N CYS A 570 18.45 31.71 19.95
CA CYS A 570 18.57 32.25 18.59
C CYS A 570 19.04 33.71 18.62
N ALA A 571 18.53 34.54 19.53
CA ALA A 571 18.95 35.93 19.69
C ALA A 571 20.45 36.07 20.04
N PHE A 572 20.97 35.19 20.90
CA PHE A 572 22.41 35.11 21.22
C PHE A 572 23.28 34.90 19.97
N LEU A 573 22.78 34.17 18.97
CA LEU A 573 23.48 33.95 17.71
C LEU A 573 23.23 35.06 16.66
N GLY A 574 22.48 36.11 16.99
CA GLY A 574 22.01 37.10 16.02
C GLY A 574 21.04 36.50 14.99
N LYS A 575 20.30 35.47 15.39
CA LYS A 575 19.28 34.74 14.62
C LYS A 575 17.91 34.93 15.27
N SER A 576 16.85 34.38 14.66
CA SER A 576 15.51 34.27 15.25
C SER A 576 15.03 32.82 15.20
N LEU A 577 13.97 32.50 15.96
CA LEU A 577 13.19 31.31 15.63
C LEU A 577 12.60 31.48 14.21
N PRO A 578 12.47 30.41 13.42
CA PRO A 578 11.80 30.49 12.13
C PRO A 578 10.32 30.82 12.33
N THR A 579 9.76 31.63 11.43
CA THR A 579 8.29 31.72 11.32
C THR A 579 7.75 30.41 10.73
N ALA A 580 6.48 30.11 10.97
CA ALA A 580 5.81 28.95 10.37
C ALA A 580 5.90 28.99 8.83
N PHE A 581 5.92 30.18 8.23
CA PHE A 581 6.12 30.38 6.79
C PHE A 581 7.53 29.99 6.35
N GLN A 582 8.56 30.46 7.06
CA GLN A 582 9.95 30.09 6.79
C GLN A 582 10.19 28.59 7.00
N TRP A 583 9.63 28.02 8.06
CA TRP A 583 9.75 26.60 8.38
C TRP A 583 9.07 25.73 7.31
N GLU A 584 7.80 26.00 6.98
CA GLU A 584 7.02 25.23 5.99
C GLU A 584 7.69 25.32 4.62
N LYS A 585 8.10 26.52 4.22
CA LYS A 585 8.78 26.71 2.94
C LYS A 585 10.07 25.90 2.86
N ALA A 586 10.88 25.91 3.91
CA ALA A 586 12.09 25.10 3.99
C ALA A 586 11.78 23.59 3.98
N ALA A 587 10.69 23.17 4.63
CA ALA A 587 10.30 21.77 4.76
C ALA A 587 9.77 21.16 3.45
N ARG A 588 8.78 21.80 2.83
CA ARG A 588 8.02 21.25 1.69
C ARG A 588 7.86 22.20 0.52
N ASN A 589 8.10 23.50 0.72
CA ASN A 589 7.94 24.52 -0.32
C ASN A 589 6.55 24.50 -1.00
N GLY A 590 5.48 24.30 -0.22
CA GLY A 590 4.10 24.33 -0.71
C GLY A 590 3.59 23.03 -1.32
N ILE A 591 4.37 21.95 -1.29
CA ILE A 591 3.91 20.62 -1.71
C ILE A 591 2.96 20.05 -0.66
N THR A 592 1.76 19.64 -1.08
CA THR A 592 0.74 19.03 -0.21
C THR A 592 0.27 17.68 -0.74
N ALA A 593 -0.22 16.81 0.14
CA ALA A 593 -0.92 15.59 -0.25
C ALA A 593 -2.36 15.92 -0.65
N ARG A 594 -2.92 15.19 -1.63
CA ARG A 594 -4.34 15.28 -2.04
C ARG A 594 -5.16 14.04 -1.63
N SER A 595 -4.51 13.05 -1.01
CA SER A 595 -5.03 11.72 -0.66
C SER A 595 -4.65 11.37 0.79
N GLU A 596 -5.10 10.21 1.31
CA GLU A 596 -4.96 9.79 2.73
C GLU A 596 -3.52 9.53 3.24
N GLY A 597 -2.49 9.95 2.50
CA GLY A 597 -1.09 9.89 2.93
C GLY A 597 -0.55 11.23 3.40
N VAL A 598 0.69 11.22 3.88
CA VAL A 598 1.36 12.39 4.44
C VAL A 598 2.38 12.89 3.44
N MET A 599 2.30 14.18 3.07
CA MET A 599 3.37 14.80 2.29
C MET A 599 4.50 15.17 3.23
N MET A 600 5.60 14.43 3.18
CA MET A 600 6.83 14.66 3.95
C MET A 600 7.80 15.59 3.22
N PRO A 601 8.86 16.09 3.88
CA PRO A 601 9.91 16.87 3.22
C PRO A 601 10.51 16.15 2.01
N TRP A 602 10.56 14.82 2.05
CA TRP A 602 11.09 13.98 1.00
C TRP A 602 10.04 13.37 0.06
N GLY A 603 8.77 13.75 0.18
CA GLY A 603 7.69 13.30 -0.71
C GLY A 603 6.52 12.61 -0.02
N TYR A 604 5.62 12.04 -0.82
CA TYR A 604 4.41 11.40 -0.31
C TYR A 604 4.74 10.07 0.39
N VAL A 605 4.12 9.83 1.54
CA VAL A 605 4.17 8.57 2.28
C VAL A 605 2.74 8.07 2.44
N GLY A 606 2.45 6.89 1.88
CA GLY A 606 1.14 6.24 1.93
C GLY A 606 0.87 5.51 3.25
N PRO A 607 -0.40 5.11 3.50
CA PRO A 607 -0.73 4.26 4.65
C PRO A 607 0.07 2.96 4.66
N GLY A 608 0.71 2.65 5.79
CA GLY A 608 1.53 1.44 5.97
C GLY A 608 2.97 1.55 5.44
N GLU A 609 3.34 2.64 4.75
CA GLU A 609 4.73 2.89 4.37
C GLU A 609 5.52 3.44 5.57
N GLY A 610 6.68 2.84 5.87
CA GLY A 610 7.56 3.30 6.94
C GLY A 610 8.44 4.48 6.53
N THR A 611 8.88 5.27 7.51
CA THR A 611 9.88 6.34 7.34
C THR A 611 11.26 5.93 7.82
N SER A 612 11.48 4.64 8.05
CA SER A 612 12.76 4.11 8.53
C SER A 612 13.87 4.58 7.58
N LEU A 613 14.94 5.13 8.17
CA LEU A 613 16.08 5.79 7.50
C LEU A 613 15.88 7.26 7.06
N ARG A 614 14.70 7.85 7.24
CA ARG A 614 14.43 9.26 6.88
C ARG A 614 13.93 10.14 8.04
N ALA A 615 13.21 9.56 8.98
CA ALA A 615 12.72 10.27 10.17
C ALA A 615 12.48 9.33 11.34
N ASN A 616 12.43 9.90 12.54
CA ASN A 616 12.37 9.16 13.80
C ASN A 616 10.95 8.94 14.36
N PHE A 617 9.90 8.90 13.52
CA PHE A 617 8.54 8.63 14.02
C PHE A 617 8.41 7.24 14.66
N GLY A 618 7.76 7.16 15.81
CA GLY A 618 7.56 5.91 16.56
C GLY A 618 8.84 5.37 17.23
N GLY A 619 9.86 6.22 17.42
CA GLY A 619 11.09 5.88 18.12
C GLY A 619 10.92 5.72 19.64
N ALA A 620 12.00 5.36 20.33
CA ALA A 620 12.04 5.26 21.81
C ALA A 620 12.56 6.54 22.49
N GLY A 621 12.94 7.54 21.70
CA GLY A 621 13.58 8.78 22.13
C GLY A 621 14.11 9.55 20.92
N PRO A 622 14.67 10.76 21.12
CA PRO A 622 15.30 11.50 20.05
C PRO A 622 16.53 10.74 19.51
N ALA A 623 16.89 10.98 18.26
CA ALA A 623 18.08 10.48 17.60
C ALA A 623 19.12 11.61 17.42
N PRO A 624 20.41 11.28 17.19
CA PRO A 624 21.41 12.26 16.79
C PRO A 624 20.94 13.09 15.59
N VAL A 625 21.31 14.37 15.56
CA VAL A 625 20.80 15.31 14.55
C VAL A 625 21.21 14.94 13.12
N ASP A 626 22.21 14.09 12.93
CA ASP A 626 22.71 13.59 11.65
C ASP A 626 22.34 12.11 11.36
N ALA A 627 21.45 11.51 12.16
CA ALA A 627 21.10 10.09 12.05
C ALA A 627 20.37 9.70 10.75
N TYR A 628 19.74 10.65 10.05
CA TYR A 628 18.90 10.41 8.88
C TYR A 628 19.43 11.11 7.62
N PRO A 629 20.45 10.55 6.95
CA PRO A 629 21.10 11.18 5.79
C PRO A 629 20.21 11.35 4.55
N PHE A 630 19.03 10.73 4.53
CA PHE A 630 18.01 10.86 3.48
C PHE A 630 16.72 11.54 3.95
N GLY A 631 16.69 12.02 5.20
CA GLY A 631 15.64 12.87 5.77
C GLY A 631 15.77 14.34 5.36
N ILE A 632 16.13 14.57 4.10
CA ILE A 632 16.45 15.89 3.55
C ILE A 632 15.22 16.52 2.88
N SER A 633 15.01 17.81 3.12
CA SER A 633 13.98 18.62 2.46
C SER A 633 14.41 19.08 1.05
N PRO A 634 13.52 19.71 0.27
CA PRO A 634 13.85 20.20 -1.07
C PRO A 634 14.99 21.22 -1.13
N PHE A 635 15.29 21.89 0.00
CA PHE A 635 16.37 22.89 0.10
C PHE A 635 17.65 22.37 0.76
N GLY A 636 17.66 21.14 1.29
CA GLY A 636 18.84 20.59 1.95
C GLY A 636 18.81 20.66 3.48
N VAL A 637 17.64 20.93 4.06
CA VAL A 637 17.42 20.98 5.50
C VAL A 637 17.03 19.60 6.03
N TYR A 638 17.67 19.16 7.09
CA TYR A 638 17.52 17.82 7.67
C TYR A 638 16.60 17.82 8.90
N ASN A 639 16.10 16.62 9.22
CA ASN A 639 15.24 16.33 10.38
C ASN A 639 14.06 17.29 10.52
N MET A 640 13.51 17.75 9.41
CA MET A 640 12.29 18.56 9.43
C MET A 640 11.06 17.76 9.86
N ALA A 641 11.19 16.44 10.10
CA ALA A 641 10.09 15.54 10.43
C ALA A 641 10.49 14.51 11.51
N GLY A 642 9.69 14.41 12.56
CA GLY A 642 9.61 13.25 13.46
C GLY A 642 10.73 13.05 14.48
N ASN A 643 11.79 13.85 14.53
CA ASN A 643 12.77 13.73 15.60
C ASN A 643 12.31 14.50 16.85
N VAL A 644 12.34 15.83 16.82
CA VAL A 644 11.62 16.66 17.80
C VAL A 644 10.75 17.69 17.08
N LYS A 645 9.65 18.08 17.73
CA LYS A 645 8.87 19.24 17.32
C LYS A 645 9.70 20.48 17.53
N GLU A 646 9.48 21.49 16.71
CA GLU A 646 10.27 22.71 16.76
C GLU A 646 9.43 23.94 17.00
N TRP A 647 9.91 24.79 17.90
CA TRP A 647 9.32 26.10 18.14
C TRP A 647 9.38 26.99 16.89
N THR A 648 8.24 27.63 16.60
CA THR A 648 8.14 28.69 15.60
C THR A 648 7.91 30.05 16.28
N ALA A 649 8.23 31.14 15.60
CA ALA A 649 8.09 32.50 16.14
C ALA A 649 6.62 32.96 16.27
N ASN A 650 5.67 32.27 15.63
CA ASN A 650 4.29 32.73 15.49
C ASN A 650 3.49 32.60 16.79
N PRO A 651 2.96 33.70 17.34
CA PRO A 651 1.99 33.64 18.42
C PRO A 651 0.69 32.98 17.94
N GLN A 652 0.05 32.24 18.83
CA GLN A 652 -1.30 31.72 18.69
C GLN A 652 -2.17 32.17 19.87
N ARG A 653 -3.38 31.63 20.04
CA ARG A 653 -4.30 32.05 21.11
C ARG A 653 -3.76 31.75 22.51
N ASP A 654 -3.32 30.52 22.73
CA ASP A 654 -2.92 30.05 24.07
C ASP A 654 -1.41 29.71 24.14
N GLY A 655 -0.62 30.17 23.15
CA GLY A 655 0.81 29.92 23.13
C GLY A 655 1.50 30.26 21.82
N TYR A 656 2.46 29.44 21.42
CA TYR A 656 3.25 29.60 20.19
C TYR A 656 3.21 28.34 19.33
N GLY A 657 3.41 28.53 18.03
CA GLY A 657 3.35 27.45 17.06
C GLY A 657 4.50 26.45 17.20
N VAL A 658 4.21 25.18 16.96
CA VAL A 658 5.21 24.11 16.79
C VAL A 658 4.96 23.34 15.48
N ALA A 659 6.01 22.74 14.92
CA ALA A 659 5.92 22.01 13.65
C ALA A 659 6.84 20.78 13.61
N GLY A 660 6.59 19.87 12.66
CA GLY A 660 7.47 18.74 12.31
C GLY A 660 7.13 17.40 12.97
N GLY A 661 6.39 17.40 14.07
CA GLY A 661 6.15 16.19 14.89
C GLY A 661 7.44 15.66 15.54
N SER A 662 7.30 14.67 16.42
CA SER A 662 8.40 14.12 17.21
C SER A 662 8.43 12.60 17.20
N TRP A 663 9.43 12.04 17.88
CA TRP A 663 9.68 10.62 17.89
C TRP A 663 8.56 9.78 18.51
N GLU A 664 7.76 10.36 19.40
CA GLU A 664 6.61 9.67 20.01
C GLU A 664 5.31 9.88 19.22
N ASP A 665 5.30 10.82 18.28
CA ASP A 665 4.10 11.13 17.50
C ASP A 665 3.91 10.11 16.38
N PRO A 666 2.66 9.80 16.03
CA PRO A 666 2.37 9.12 14.79
C PRO A 666 2.70 10.00 13.58
N ILE A 667 3.10 9.35 12.49
CA ILE A 667 3.55 9.98 11.25
C ILE A 667 2.60 11.07 10.69
N TYR A 668 1.29 10.92 10.86
CA TYR A 668 0.30 11.86 10.33
C TYR A 668 0.31 13.23 11.03
N LEU A 669 0.87 13.33 12.25
CA LEU A 669 1.02 14.60 12.96
C LEU A 669 2.09 15.52 12.36
N TYR A 670 2.92 15.05 11.42
CA TYR A 670 3.90 15.90 10.74
C TYR A 670 3.28 17.17 10.13
N THR A 671 2.12 17.03 9.48
CA THR A 671 1.44 18.17 8.82
C THR A 671 0.64 19.05 9.76
N ALA A 672 0.49 18.62 11.01
CA ALA A 672 -0.20 19.40 12.02
C ALA A 672 0.71 20.55 12.48
N TYR A 673 0.06 21.67 12.77
CA TYR A 673 0.72 22.83 13.35
C TYR A 673 0.13 23.05 14.73
N GLY A 674 0.86 22.59 15.75
CA GLY A 674 0.41 22.70 17.13
C GLY A 674 0.49 24.12 17.68
N SER A 675 -0.16 24.29 18.83
CA SER A 675 -0.04 25.49 19.67
C SER A 675 0.25 25.03 21.08
N VAL A 676 1.41 25.44 21.61
CA VAL A 676 1.85 25.02 22.95
C VAL A 676 2.17 26.27 23.79
N SER A 677 1.85 26.22 25.08
CA SER A 677 2.20 27.28 26.03
C SER A 677 3.69 27.65 25.96
N PRO A 678 4.07 28.94 25.96
CA PRO A 678 5.46 29.36 25.80
C PRO A 678 6.39 28.90 26.93
N ALA A 679 5.84 28.59 28.11
CA ALA A 679 6.60 28.09 29.26
C ALA A 679 6.67 26.55 29.32
N ALA A 680 5.97 25.86 28.41
CA ALA A 680 6.01 24.41 28.32
C ALA A 680 7.42 23.93 27.96
N SER A 681 7.73 22.73 28.40
CA SER A 681 8.99 22.05 28.14
C SER A 681 8.67 20.57 28.06
N SER A 682 9.17 19.91 27.03
CA SER A 682 8.94 18.49 26.79
C SER A 682 10.20 17.86 26.20
N PRO A 683 10.45 16.56 26.44
CA PRO A 683 11.45 15.79 25.69
C PRO A 683 11.18 15.71 24.19
N THR A 684 10.01 16.17 23.73
CA THR A 684 9.64 16.22 22.31
C THR A 684 9.71 17.62 21.69
N LEU A 685 10.05 18.65 22.47
CA LEU A 685 10.17 20.03 22.00
C LEU A 685 11.64 20.45 21.94
N GLY A 686 12.10 20.83 20.75
CA GLY A 686 13.40 21.43 20.50
C GLY A 686 13.27 22.70 19.65
N LEU A 687 14.34 23.04 18.94
CA LEU A 687 14.39 24.25 18.12
C LEU A 687 15.37 24.14 16.96
N ARG A 688 15.17 25.04 16.00
CA ARG A 688 16.18 25.49 15.05
C ARG A 688 16.09 27.00 14.89
N CYS A 689 17.13 27.64 14.37
CA CYS A 689 17.14 29.08 14.13
C CYS A 689 17.13 29.41 12.63
N ALA A 690 16.67 30.61 12.31
CA ALA A 690 16.68 31.20 10.99
C ALA A 690 17.30 32.61 11.03
N ARG A 691 17.80 33.08 9.88
CA ARG A 691 18.41 34.40 9.73
C ARG A 691 18.12 34.95 8.33
N VAL A 692 17.43 36.08 8.26
CA VAL A 692 17.19 36.78 6.99
C VAL A 692 18.51 37.29 6.41
N GLN A 693 18.65 37.22 5.07
CA GLN A 693 19.80 37.77 4.37
C GLN A 693 19.64 39.29 4.21
N GLY A 694 20.48 40.06 4.90
CA GLY A 694 20.40 41.53 4.90
C GLY A 694 19.29 42.07 5.82
N PRO A 695 18.91 43.35 5.67
CA PRO A 695 17.83 43.93 6.45
C PRO A 695 16.48 43.32 6.03
N ALA A 696 15.74 42.77 6.99
CA ALA A 696 14.43 42.18 6.74
C ALA A 696 13.41 43.23 6.29
N THR A 697 12.63 42.90 5.27
CA THR A 697 11.45 43.65 4.85
C THR A 697 10.20 43.10 5.55
N GLY A 698 9.50 43.94 6.32
CA GLY A 698 8.34 43.48 7.10
C GLY A 698 8.70 42.47 8.20
N ASP A 699 7.73 41.65 8.62
CA ASP A 699 7.84 40.73 9.77
C ASP A 699 8.16 39.28 9.39
N GLN A 700 8.38 38.99 8.10
CA GLN A 700 8.66 37.64 7.56
C GLN A 700 7.57 36.59 7.91
N GLY A 701 6.34 37.05 8.13
CA GLY A 701 5.23 36.19 8.53
C GLY A 701 5.24 35.83 10.02
N ALA A 702 5.87 36.63 10.88
CA ALA A 702 5.90 36.42 12.33
C ALA A 702 4.58 36.81 13.05
N PHE A 703 3.62 37.39 12.33
CA PHE A 703 2.32 37.76 12.87
C PHE A 703 1.57 36.60 13.56
N ARG A 704 0.65 36.96 14.46
CA ARG A 704 -0.20 36.01 15.20
C ARG A 704 -1.11 35.23 14.24
N ILE A 705 -0.99 33.90 14.27
CA ILE A 705 -1.87 33.00 13.52
C ILE A 705 -3.14 32.76 14.35
N ARG A 706 -4.29 33.17 13.82
CA ARG A 706 -5.59 33.11 14.50
C ARG A 706 -6.38 31.86 14.14
N THR A 707 -5.89 30.70 14.55
CA THR A 707 -6.56 29.40 14.30
C THR A 707 -7.97 29.35 14.87
N GLU A 708 -8.26 30.08 15.96
CA GLU A 708 -9.59 30.14 16.58
C GLU A 708 -10.67 30.79 15.69
N GLN A 709 -10.28 31.57 14.66
CA GLN A 709 -11.26 32.14 13.72
C GLN A 709 -11.87 31.09 12.80
N ARG A 710 -11.27 29.89 12.73
CA ARG A 710 -11.80 28.77 11.96
C ARG A 710 -12.84 27.95 12.70
N THR A 711 -13.06 28.15 14.01
CA THR A 711 -13.93 27.28 14.81
C THR A 711 -15.28 27.07 14.12
N PRO A 712 -15.53 25.87 13.59
CA PRO A 712 -16.71 25.61 12.78
C PRO A 712 -17.96 25.63 13.66
N ARG A 713 -19.06 26.11 13.08
CA ARG A 713 -20.39 26.04 13.70
C ARG A 713 -21.21 25.00 12.97
N TYR A 714 -21.68 24.00 13.70
CA TYR A 714 -22.56 22.96 13.17
C TYR A 714 -23.99 23.20 13.64
N THR A 715 -24.94 23.09 12.71
CA THR A 715 -26.37 23.11 13.03
C THR A 715 -26.89 21.68 12.92
N PRO A 716 -27.10 20.98 14.05
CA PRO A 716 -27.62 19.63 14.03
C PRO A 716 -29.09 19.60 13.62
N VAL A 717 -29.52 18.47 13.07
CA VAL A 717 -30.94 18.24 12.74
C VAL A 717 -31.85 18.22 13.98
N GLY A 718 -33.12 18.55 13.78
CA GLY A 718 -34.16 18.52 14.81
C GLY A 718 -34.56 17.09 15.22
N PRO A 719 -35.34 16.93 16.31
CA PRO A 719 -35.69 15.60 16.82
C PRO A 719 -36.50 14.73 15.86
N ALA A 720 -37.29 15.33 14.96
CA ALA A 720 -38.09 14.60 14.00
C ALA A 720 -37.21 14.04 12.87
N GLU A 721 -36.33 14.87 12.33
CA GLU A 721 -35.36 14.49 11.33
C GLU A 721 -34.37 13.46 11.89
N PHE A 722 -33.91 13.63 13.13
CA PHE A 722 -33.04 12.64 13.77
C PHE A 722 -33.69 11.26 13.85
N ARG A 723 -34.99 11.17 14.15
CA ARG A 723 -35.72 9.88 14.11
C ARG A 723 -35.73 9.26 12.71
N ALA A 724 -35.80 10.08 11.66
CA ALA A 724 -35.68 9.58 10.29
C ALA A 724 -34.27 9.06 10.00
N LEU A 725 -33.22 9.73 10.49
CA LEU A 725 -31.83 9.25 10.34
C LEU A 725 -31.62 7.89 11.01
N LEU A 726 -32.28 7.63 12.15
CA LEU A 726 -32.20 6.33 12.84
C LEU A 726 -32.74 5.16 12.01
N ALA A 727 -33.59 5.40 11.01
CA ALA A 727 -34.12 4.35 10.15
C ALA A 727 -33.01 3.60 9.36
N HIS A 728 -31.91 4.29 9.03
CA HIS A 728 -30.74 3.68 8.39
C HIS A 728 -29.99 2.71 9.31
N TYR A 729 -30.16 2.86 10.63
CA TYR A 729 -29.50 2.05 11.66
C TYR A 729 -30.46 1.04 12.28
N ARG A 730 -31.48 0.59 11.54
CA ARG A 730 -32.35 -0.49 12.00
C ARG A 730 -31.51 -1.76 12.21
N TYR A 731 -31.73 -2.42 13.34
CA TYR A 731 -30.99 -3.61 13.71
C TYR A 731 -31.97 -4.67 14.19
N ASP A 732 -32.03 -5.77 13.44
CA ASP A 732 -32.86 -6.92 13.77
C ASP A 732 -31.98 -7.96 14.47
N ARG A 733 -32.24 -8.19 15.77
CA ARG A 733 -31.45 -9.10 16.61
C ARG A 733 -31.58 -10.55 16.11
N ARG A 734 -30.45 -11.23 15.93
CA ARG A 734 -30.36 -12.66 15.57
C ARG A 734 -29.43 -13.39 16.57
N PRO A 735 -29.49 -14.73 16.68
CA PRO A 735 -28.50 -15.49 17.45
C PRO A 735 -27.06 -15.11 17.07
N THR A 736 -26.16 -15.02 18.04
CA THR A 736 -24.78 -14.58 17.79
C THR A 736 -23.92 -15.64 17.12
N GLU A 737 -24.20 -16.92 17.44
CA GLU A 737 -23.38 -18.08 17.07
C GLU A 737 -21.91 -17.84 17.44
N ALA A 738 -21.69 -17.16 18.57
CA ALA A 738 -20.38 -16.72 18.97
C ALA A 738 -19.52 -17.89 19.47
N GLN A 739 -18.25 -17.92 19.08
CA GLN A 739 -17.29 -18.94 19.49
C GLN A 739 -16.01 -18.28 19.99
N ILE A 740 -15.48 -18.79 21.10
CA ILE A 740 -14.14 -18.43 21.56
C ILE A 740 -13.15 -19.24 20.72
N ILE A 741 -12.36 -18.57 19.89
CA ILE A 741 -11.40 -19.20 18.98
C ILE A 741 -9.96 -19.14 19.49
N GLU A 742 -9.69 -18.28 20.47
CA GLU A 742 -8.38 -18.14 21.11
C GLU A 742 -8.57 -17.63 22.53
N SER A 743 -7.74 -18.08 23.47
CA SER A 743 -7.68 -17.57 24.83
C SER A 743 -6.24 -17.36 25.26
N VAL A 744 -5.95 -16.18 25.80
CA VAL A 744 -4.62 -15.82 26.33
C VAL A 744 -4.79 -15.40 27.78
N GLU A 745 -4.11 -16.09 28.68
CA GLU A 745 -4.09 -15.75 30.10
C GLU A 745 -2.82 -14.97 30.45
N THR A 746 -2.98 -13.90 31.21
CA THR A 746 -1.89 -13.11 31.80
C THR A 746 -2.11 -12.97 33.32
N PRO A 747 -1.13 -12.45 34.07
CA PRO A 747 -1.35 -12.11 35.49
C PRO A 747 -2.45 -11.06 35.70
N ASP A 748 -2.72 -10.22 34.71
CA ASP A 748 -3.67 -9.11 34.82
C ASP A 748 -5.08 -9.47 34.34
N TRP A 749 -5.22 -10.31 33.30
CA TRP A 749 -6.50 -10.64 32.67
C TRP A 749 -6.50 -11.98 31.91
N VAL A 750 -7.70 -12.44 31.59
CA VAL A 750 -7.94 -13.45 30.54
C VAL A 750 -8.49 -12.73 29.32
N ARG A 751 -7.86 -12.90 28.17
CA ARG A 751 -8.28 -12.32 26.89
C ARG A 751 -8.80 -13.42 25.97
N HIS A 752 -10.07 -13.36 25.61
CA HIS A 752 -10.69 -14.23 24.62
C HIS A 752 -10.78 -13.52 23.27
N LYS A 753 -10.38 -14.20 22.19
CA LYS A 753 -10.75 -13.83 20.82
C LYS A 753 -12.05 -14.55 20.49
N VAL A 754 -13.06 -13.79 20.11
CA VAL A 754 -14.42 -14.27 19.86
C VAL A 754 -14.74 -14.04 18.40
N SER A 755 -15.16 -15.09 17.69
CA SER A 755 -15.81 -14.98 16.39
C SER A 755 -17.32 -15.00 16.56
N TYR A 756 -18.05 -14.32 15.68
CA TYR A 756 -19.51 -14.35 15.61
C TYR A 756 -19.97 -14.02 14.19
N VAL A 757 -21.18 -14.39 13.82
CA VAL A 757 -21.74 -14.04 12.50
C VAL A 757 -21.99 -12.52 12.46
N ALA A 758 -21.36 -11.77 11.56
CA ALA A 758 -21.53 -10.31 11.49
C ALA A 758 -22.79 -9.93 10.68
N LEU A 759 -22.72 -10.14 9.36
CA LEU A 759 -23.80 -10.01 8.38
C LEU A 759 -23.73 -11.22 7.43
N GLU A 760 -24.77 -11.48 6.64
CA GLU A 760 -24.86 -12.67 5.77
C GLU A 760 -23.56 -12.94 4.99
N GLY A 761 -22.88 -14.05 5.32
CA GLY A 761 -21.62 -14.47 4.71
C GLY A 761 -20.32 -13.91 5.33
N ASP A 762 -20.37 -12.98 6.28
CA ASP A 762 -19.16 -12.39 6.93
C ASP A 762 -19.00 -12.80 8.40
N THR A 763 -17.75 -12.98 8.82
CA THR A 763 -17.37 -13.34 10.20
C THR A 763 -16.87 -12.09 10.94
N GLY A 764 -17.59 -11.72 11.99
CA GLY A 764 -17.19 -10.69 12.95
C GLY A 764 -16.18 -11.22 13.95
N LEU A 765 -15.33 -10.34 14.46
CA LEU A 765 -14.35 -10.64 15.50
C LEU A 765 -14.43 -9.60 16.62
N ALA A 766 -14.24 -10.04 17.86
CA ALA A 766 -14.05 -9.17 19.01
C ALA A 766 -13.06 -9.79 20.01
N TYR A 767 -12.46 -8.95 20.84
CA TYR A 767 -11.65 -9.36 21.97
C TYR A 767 -12.37 -9.03 23.27
N LEU A 768 -12.58 -10.03 24.12
CA LEU A 768 -13.14 -9.87 25.46
C LEU A 768 -12.03 -10.06 26.51
N TYR A 769 -11.71 -9.00 27.23
CA TYR A 769 -10.80 -9.00 28.37
C TYR A 769 -11.61 -9.12 29.65
N LEU A 770 -11.26 -10.11 30.47
CA LEU A 770 -11.82 -10.36 31.79
C LEU A 770 -10.73 -10.12 32.83
N PRO A 771 -10.89 -9.18 33.77
CA PRO A 771 -9.89 -8.93 34.81
C PRO A 771 -9.76 -10.16 35.72
N ARG A 772 -8.57 -10.39 36.27
CA ARG A 772 -8.33 -11.49 37.23
C ARG A 772 -8.98 -11.30 38.60
N ARG A 773 -9.48 -10.10 38.89
CA ARG A 773 -10.02 -9.72 40.20
C ARG A 773 -11.44 -10.26 40.45
N PRO A 774 -11.80 -10.57 41.71
CA PRO A 774 -13.16 -10.97 42.08
C PRO A 774 -14.15 -9.81 41.90
N GLY A 775 -15.44 -10.13 41.68
CA GLY A 775 -16.51 -9.14 41.53
C GLY A 775 -17.34 -9.30 40.26
N ARG A 776 -18.11 -10.39 40.19
CA ARG A 776 -19.10 -10.62 39.12
C ARG A 776 -20.51 -10.24 39.59
N PRO A 777 -21.42 -9.81 38.70
CA PRO A 777 -21.20 -9.56 37.27
C PRO A 777 -20.40 -8.28 37.01
N LEU A 778 -19.55 -8.29 35.97
CA LEU A 778 -18.53 -7.27 35.70
C LEU A 778 -19.12 -6.01 35.05
N GLN A 779 -18.60 -4.85 35.44
CA GLN A 779 -18.74 -3.60 34.69
C GLN A 779 -17.87 -3.67 33.43
N THR A 780 -18.44 -3.33 32.27
CA THR A 780 -17.77 -3.57 30.97
C THR A 780 -17.66 -2.31 30.13
N MET A 781 -16.45 -2.07 29.62
CA MET A 781 -16.15 -1.04 28.64
C MET A 781 -16.24 -1.65 27.24
N VAL A 782 -17.15 -1.15 26.39
CA VAL A 782 -17.14 -1.45 24.96
C VAL A 782 -16.19 -0.47 24.29
N TYR A 783 -15.05 -0.97 23.84
CA TYR A 783 -13.93 -0.18 23.34
C TYR A 783 -13.96 -0.04 21.82
N VAL A 784 -13.88 1.19 21.33
CA VAL A 784 -13.71 1.54 19.91
C VAL A 784 -12.31 2.11 19.71
N ALA A 785 -11.50 1.40 18.94
CA ALA A 785 -10.09 1.71 18.73
C ALA A 785 -9.87 3.02 17.92
N SER A 786 -8.63 3.51 18.00
CA SER A 786 -8.15 4.65 17.21
C SER A 786 -7.97 4.28 15.73
N SER A 787 -7.64 5.28 14.90
CA SER A 787 -7.27 5.05 13.50
C SER A 787 -6.02 4.16 13.35
N GLY A 788 -5.21 3.99 14.39
CA GLY A 788 -4.05 3.09 14.39
C GLY A 788 -4.40 1.63 14.07
N ALA A 789 -5.59 1.18 14.47
CA ALA A 789 -6.09 -0.17 14.14
C ALA A 789 -6.50 -0.30 12.66
N PHE A 790 -6.89 0.79 12.00
CA PHE A 790 -7.28 0.82 10.58
C PHE A 790 -6.08 1.00 9.65
N TYR A 791 -5.12 1.85 10.05
CA TYR A 791 -3.86 2.02 9.34
C TYR A 791 -2.88 0.85 9.56
N GLN A 792 -3.32 -0.19 10.27
CA GLN A 792 -2.54 -1.41 10.54
C GLN A 792 -1.22 -1.12 11.27
N ILE A 793 -1.20 -0.02 12.05
CA ILE A 793 -0.06 0.37 12.90
C ILE A 793 -0.02 -0.53 14.13
N ARG A 794 -1.20 -0.87 14.67
CA ARG A 794 -1.38 -1.79 15.80
C ARG A 794 -2.54 -2.73 15.56
N THR A 795 -2.47 -3.92 16.15
CA THR A 795 -3.63 -4.81 16.28
C THR A 795 -4.62 -4.26 17.32
N VAL A 796 -5.87 -4.70 17.27
CA VAL A 796 -6.89 -4.29 18.27
C VAL A 796 -6.44 -4.61 19.70
N PRO A 797 -5.85 -5.78 20.00
CA PRO A 797 -5.29 -6.04 21.33
C PRO A 797 -4.21 -5.05 21.76
N GLN A 798 -3.26 -4.72 20.88
CA GLN A 798 -2.20 -3.75 21.18
C GLN A 798 -2.78 -2.37 21.51
N GLU A 799 -3.82 -1.93 20.80
CA GLU A 799 -4.52 -0.67 21.10
C GLU A 799 -5.21 -0.69 22.47
N VAL A 800 -5.90 -1.78 22.83
CA VAL A 800 -6.57 -1.92 24.12
C VAL A 800 -5.56 -1.85 25.27
N GLU A 801 -4.49 -2.62 25.18
CA GLU A 801 -3.48 -2.73 26.22
C GLU A 801 -2.72 -1.41 26.42
N TRP A 802 -2.45 -0.67 25.33
CA TRP A 802 -1.85 0.66 25.36
C TRP A 802 -2.80 1.74 25.90
N ALA A 803 -4.07 1.75 25.48
CA ALA A 803 -5.00 2.83 25.80
C ALA A 803 -5.68 2.67 27.16
N ILE A 804 -6.13 1.46 27.51
CA ILE A 804 -7.01 1.22 28.66
C ILE A 804 -6.64 -0.02 29.48
N GLY A 805 -5.46 -0.62 29.25
CA GLY A 805 -4.94 -1.72 30.06
C GLY A 805 -4.99 -1.48 31.58
N PRO A 806 -4.61 -0.30 32.10
CA PRO A 806 -4.75 0.01 33.52
C PRO A 806 -6.19 0.00 34.04
N ASN A 807 -7.18 0.30 33.21
CA ASN A 807 -8.59 0.22 33.60
C ASN A 807 -9.06 -1.24 33.74
N ILE A 808 -8.48 -2.17 32.98
CA ILE A 808 -8.70 -3.61 33.13
C ILE A 808 -8.11 -4.08 34.47
N ARG A 809 -6.85 -3.72 34.74
CA ARG A 809 -6.21 -3.99 36.06
C ARG A 809 -6.99 -3.41 37.23
N ALA A 810 -7.73 -2.33 37.02
CA ALA A 810 -8.61 -1.72 38.03
C ALA A 810 -9.95 -2.45 38.22
N GLY A 811 -10.17 -3.61 37.59
CA GLY A 811 -11.35 -4.47 37.81
C GLY A 811 -12.46 -4.36 36.77
N ARG A 812 -12.19 -3.85 35.57
CA ARG A 812 -13.21 -3.72 34.50
C ARG A 812 -12.98 -4.70 33.36
N ALA A 813 -14.06 -5.27 32.84
CA ALA A 813 -14.01 -6.01 31.58
C ALA A 813 -13.93 -5.04 30.39
N VAL A 814 -13.35 -5.51 29.28
CA VAL A 814 -13.31 -4.77 28.01
C VAL A 814 -13.79 -5.67 26.88
N LEU A 815 -14.78 -5.21 26.12
CA LEU A 815 -15.11 -5.77 24.81
C LEU A 815 -14.59 -4.83 23.72
N ALA A 816 -13.55 -5.24 23.00
CA ALA A 816 -13.01 -4.50 21.88
C ALA A 816 -13.48 -5.12 20.55
N VAL A 817 -14.20 -4.36 19.74
CA VAL A 817 -14.78 -4.85 18.48
C VAL A 817 -13.74 -4.70 17.35
N VAL A 818 -13.55 -5.76 16.56
CA VAL A 818 -12.70 -5.72 15.36
C VAL A 818 -13.60 -5.40 14.17
N PHE A 819 -13.73 -4.11 13.87
CA PHE A 819 -14.52 -3.64 12.75
C PHE A 819 -13.93 -4.05 11.41
N LYS A 820 -14.78 -4.27 10.41
CA LYS A 820 -14.33 -4.43 9.02
C LYS A 820 -13.49 -3.20 8.63
N GLY A 821 -12.27 -3.46 8.15
CA GLY A 821 -11.25 -2.47 7.82
C GLY A 821 -10.05 -2.41 8.77
N MET A 822 -10.14 -3.00 9.97
CA MET A 822 -9.02 -3.08 10.89
C MET A 822 -7.99 -4.14 10.47
N ALA A 823 -6.79 -4.09 11.04
CA ALA A 823 -5.66 -4.96 10.71
C ALA A 823 -6.04 -6.45 10.60
N GLU A 824 -6.85 -6.96 11.53
CA GLU A 824 -7.28 -8.36 11.56
C GLU A 824 -8.47 -8.67 10.62
N ARG A 825 -9.17 -7.65 10.10
CA ARG A 825 -10.32 -7.76 9.19
C ARG A 825 -10.26 -6.73 8.06
N GLY A 826 -9.14 -6.69 7.32
CA GLY A 826 -8.95 -5.74 6.22
C GLY A 826 -10.00 -5.87 5.11
N PHE A 827 -10.20 -4.80 4.33
CA PHE A 827 -11.14 -4.80 3.20
C PHE A 827 -10.66 -5.54 1.95
N GLY A 828 -9.46 -6.13 1.98
CA GLY A 828 -8.81 -6.78 0.84
C GLY A 828 -7.96 -5.82 -0.01
N PRO A 829 -7.11 -6.33 -0.93
CA PRO A 829 -6.29 -5.52 -1.81
C PRO A 829 -7.16 -4.71 -2.80
N GLY A 830 -6.86 -3.43 -2.97
CA GLY A 830 -7.56 -2.53 -3.91
C GLY A 830 -8.80 -1.83 -3.36
N TRP A 831 -9.11 -1.98 -2.06
CA TRP A 831 -10.16 -1.20 -1.44
C TRP A 831 -9.72 0.26 -1.24
N GLU A 832 -10.44 1.19 -1.86
CA GLU A 832 -10.24 2.63 -1.67
C GLU A 832 -11.25 3.16 -0.64
N PRO A 833 -10.84 3.86 0.43
CA PRO A 833 -11.73 4.50 1.38
C PRO A 833 -12.88 5.27 0.70
N PRO A 834 -14.15 5.03 1.08
CA PRO A 834 -15.26 5.73 0.45
C PRO A 834 -15.24 7.21 0.83
N ALA A 835 -15.49 8.07 -0.15
CA ALA A 835 -15.62 9.51 0.09
C ALA A 835 -16.67 9.77 1.19
N PRO A 836 -16.40 10.67 2.16
CA PRO A 836 -17.33 10.93 3.28
C PRO A 836 -18.75 11.34 2.83
N SER A 837 -18.86 11.97 1.66
CA SER A 837 -20.13 12.37 1.05
C SER A 837 -20.89 11.25 0.33
N SER A 838 -20.38 10.02 0.34
CA SER A 838 -20.93 8.90 -0.44
C SER A 838 -21.85 7.99 0.36
N VAL A 839 -22.79 7.37 -0.35
CA VAL A 839 -23.63 6.26 0.14
C VAL A 839 -22.77 5.14 0.74
N ARG A 840 -21.63 4.82 0.12
CA ARG A 840 -20.73 3.77 0.57
C ARG A 840 -20.10 4.08 1.94
N PHE A 841 -19.82 5.35 2.25
CA PHE A 841 -19.34 5.75 3.57
C PHE A 841 -20.45 5.62 4.63
N ARG A 842 -21.68 5.97 4.27
CA ARG A 842 -22.86 5.77 5.11
C ARG A 842 -23.12 4.29 5.40
N ASP A 843 -23.06 3.44 4.38
CA ASP A 843 -23.22 1.98 4.54
C ASP A 843 -22.12 1.41 5.45
N LEU A 844 -20.90 1.94 5.36
CA LEU A 844 -19.82 1.59 6.27
C LEU A 844 -20.12 1.96 7.74
N MET A 845 -20.77 3.10 7.99
CA MET A 845 -21.16 3.49 9.37
C MET A 845 -22.23 2.54 9.92
N VAL A 846 -23.20 2.16 9.08
CA VAL A 846 -24.26 1.20 9.41
C VAL A 846 -23.67 -0.18 9.68
N LEU A 847 -22.70 -0.61 8.88
CA LEU A 847 -21.95 -1.86 9.10
C LEU A 847 -21.27 -1.85 10.47
N HIS A 848 -20.48 -0.82 10.78
CA HIS A 848 -19.79 -0.72 12.08
C HIS A 848 -20.79 -0.68 13.25
N ALA A 849 -21.92 0.03 13.13
CA ALA A 849 -22.97 0.00 14.15
C ALA A 849 -23.56 -1.40 14.35
N THR A 850 -23.78 -2.13 13.26
CA THR A 850 -24.28 -3.50 13.29
C THR A 850 -23.27 -4.44 13.96
N GLU A 851 -22.00 -4.38 13.56
CA GLU A 851 -20.93 -5.22 14.11
C GLU A 851 -20.73 -5.00 15.61
N MET A 852 -20.84 -3.75 16.08
CA MET A 852 -20.78 -3.43 17.51
C MET A 852 -21.97 -4.01 18.27
N ARG A 853 -23.19 -3.83 17.74
CA ARG A 853 -24.42 -4.36 18.35
C ARG A 853 -24.41 -5.89 18.45
N ARG A 854 -23.87 -6.56 17.44
CA ARG A 854 -23.63 -8.02 17.43
C ARG A 854 -22.66 -8.45 18.52
N ALA A 855 -21.57 -7.73 18.72
CA ALA A 855 -20.61 -8.00 19.79
C ALA A 855 -21.23 -7.77 21.18
N ILE A 856 -22.07 -6.75 21.34
CA ILE A 856 -22.81 -6.50 22.60
C ILE A 856 -23.88 -7.57 22.83
N ASP A 857 -24.52 -8.11 21.79
CA ASP A 857 -25.43 -9.26 21.92
C ASP A 857 -24.72 -10.49 22.48
N TYR A 858 -23.44 -10.68 22.16
CA TYR A 858 -22.63 -11.75 22.78
C TYR A 858 -22.38 -11.48 24.27
N LEU A 859 -22.14 -10.24 24.69
CA LEU A 859 -22.07 -9.93 26.13
C LEU A 859 -23.38 -10.28 26.85
N ALA A 860 -24.52 -10.04 26.19
CA ALA A 860 -25.83 -10.33 26.75
C ALA A 860 -26.11 -11.84 26.95
N THR A 861 -25.30 -12.73 26.35
CA THR A 861 -25.40 -14.19 26.58
C THR A 861 -24.56 -14.66 27.76
N ARG A 862 -23.80 -13.76 28.42
CA ARG A 862 -22.90 -14.11 29.51
C ARG A 862 -23.48 -13.70 30.87
N ASP A 863 -23.36 -14.58 31.85
CA ASP A 863 -23.80 -14.36 33.23
C ASP A 863 -22.79 -13.54 34.06
N ASP A 864 -21.52 -13.52 33.62
CA ASP A 864 -20.44 -12.79 34.27
C ASP A 864 -20.33 -11.31 33.90
N ILE A 865 -21.25 -10.78 33.07
CA ILE A 865 -21.30 -9.39 32.61
C ILE A 865 -22.59 -8.70 33.07
N ASP A 866 -22.49 -7.50 33.67
CA ASP A 866 -23.68 -6.71 34.03
C ASP A 866 -24.06 -5.78 32.88
N MET A 867 -25.07 -6.17 32.10
CA MET A 867 -25.59 -5.40 30.97
C MET A 867 -26.17 -4.02 31.37
N ARG A 868 -26.40 -3.75 32.67
CA ARG A 868 -26.82 -2.44 33.17
C ARG A 868 -25.64 -1.52 33.46
N ARG A 869 -24.40 -2.01 33.35
CA ARG A 869 -23.16 -1.30 33.68
C ARG A 869 -22.21 -1.26 32.48
N LEU A 870 -22.76 -0.96 31.30
CA LEU A 870 -21.99 -0.82 30.06
C LEU A 870 -21.62 0.64 29.77
N SER A 871 -20.36 0.87 29.41
CA SER A 871 -19.89 2.16 28.89
C SER A 871 -19.35 2.04 27.48
N TYR A 872 -19.63 3.03 26.64
CA TYR A 872 -18.92 3.24 25.38
C TYR A 872 -17.61 3.99 25.68
N VAL A 873 -16.47 3.43 25.28
CA VAL A 873 -15.16 4.06 25.45
C VAL A 873 -14.48 4.12 24.10
N ALA A 874 -14.14 5.31 23.63
CA ALA A 874 -13.51 5.47 22.32
C ALA A 874 -12.33 6.44 22.36
N VAL A 875 -11.39 6.22 21.44
CA VAL A 875 -10.13 7.00 21.35
C VAL A 875 -9.99 7.59 19.95
N SER A 876 -9.58 8.85 19.84
CA SER A 876 -9.21 9.51 18.59
C SER A 876 -10.35 9.43 17.56
N TRP A 877 -10.10 8.79 16.41
CA TRP A 877 -11.09 8.46 15.38
C TRP A 877 -12.35 7.78 15.94
N GLY A 878 -12.22 6.91 16.95
CA GLY A 878 -13.38 6.32 17.61
C GLY A 878 -14.23 7.38 18.33
N ALA A 879 -13.56 8.33 18.99
CA ALA A 879 -14.16 9.40 19.79
C ALA A 879 -14.69 10.59 18.97
N GLY A 880 -14.29 10.71 17.69
CA GLY A 880 -14.76 11.74 16.77
C GLY A 880 -15.60 11.16 15.62
N SER A 881 -14.97 10.36 14.79
CA SER A 881 -15.54 9.85 13.54
C SER A 881 -16.65 8.82 13.73
N ARG A 882 -16.72 8.15 14.90
CA ARG A 882 -17.64 7.04 15.23
C ARG A 882 -18.61 7.37 16.37
N LEU A 883 -18.87 8.67 16.59
CA LEU A 883 -19.86 9.15 17.56
C LEU A 883 -21.27 8.61 17.29
N VAL A 884 -21.60 8.35 16.01
CA VAL A 884 -22.85 7.70 15.62
C VAL A 884 -23.08 6.39 16.39
N LEU A 885 -22.04 5.59 16.59
CA LEU A 885 -22.15 4.29 17.26
C LEU A 885 -22.67 4.45 18.69
N ALA A 886 -22.17 5.44 19.43
CA ALA A 886 -22.63 5.73 20.79
C ALA A 886 -24.08 6.26 20.83
N ALA A 887 -24.52 6.95 19.79
CA ALA A 887 -25.85 7.55 19.72
C ALA A 887 -26.95 6.55 19.34
N VAL A 888 -26.62 5.51 18.55
CA VAL A 888 -27.60 4.53 18.08
C VAL A 888 -27.80 3.36 19.06
N GLU A 889 -26.88 3.12 19.98
CA GLU A 889 -26.97 2.02 20.96
C GLU A 889 -27.55 2.49 22.31
N ASP A 890 -28.66 1.91 22.75
CA ASP A 890 -29.41 2.33 23.93
C ASP A 890 -29.01 1.59 25.23
N ARG A 891 -28.22 0.51 25.12
CA ARG A 891 -27.71 -0.26 26.27
C ARG A 891 -26.56 0.44 26.98
N PHE A 892 -25.92 1.44 26.38
CA PHE A 892 -24.90 2.23 27.07
C PHE A 892 -25.51 3.04 28.22
N ARG A 893 -24.74 3.18 29.30
CA ARG A 893 -25.10 3.98 30.48
C ARG A 893 -24.08 5.07 30.78
N ALA A 894 -22.91 5.02 30.15
CA ALA A 894 -21.90 6.07 30.19
C ALA A 894 -21.14 6.11 28.85
N VAL A 895 -20.60 7.28 28.51
CA VAL A 895 -19.75 7.49 27.33
C VAL A 895 -18.44 8.16 27.75
N VAL A 896 -17.32 7.64 27.27
CA VAL A 896 -15.98 8.20 27.47
C VAL A 896 -15.35 8.43 26.11
N LEU A 897 -14.98 9.67 25.83
CA LEU A 897 -14.37 10.12 24.58
C LEU A 897 -12.97 10.63 24.90
N ILE A 898 -11.94 9.99 24.33
CA ILE A 898 -10.53 10.32 24.57
C ILE A 898 -9.95 10.93 23.29
N GLY A 899 -9.48 12.18 23.34
CA GLY A 899 -8.96 12.89 22.16
C GLY A 899 -10.04 13.05 21.07
N GLY A 900 -11.26 13.40 21.46
CA GLY A 900 -12.42 13.47 20.56
C GLY A 900 -12.67 14.87 19.99
N GLY A 901 -13.22 14.95 18.78
CA GLY A 901 -13.69 16.21 18.18
C GLY A 901 -14.54 15.97 16.93
N ILE A 902 -15.19 17.02 16.41
CA ILE A 902 -15.82 16.95 15.09
C ILE A 902 -14.76 17.21 14.03
N ASP A 903 -14.46 16.21 13.21
CA ASP A 903 -13.47 16.32 12.16
C ASP A 903 -14.09 16.90 10.87
N GLU A 904 -13.66 18.11 10.52
CA GLU A 904 -14.02 18.79 9.27
C GLU A 904 -13.48 18.09 8.01
N ARG A 905 -12.44 17.26 8.11
CA ARG A 905 -11.90 16.50 6.97
C ARG A 905 -12.88 15.45 6.47
N LEU A 906 -13.84 15.07 7.32
CA LEU A 906 -14.96 14.20 6.95
C LEU A 906 -16.13 14.98 6.33
N GLN A 907 -15.99 16.27 6.05
CA GLN A 907 -17.08 17.09 5.50
C GLN A 907 -16.87 17.44 4.02
N PRO A 908 -17.95 17.47 3.20
CA PRO A 908 -19.33 17.17 3.57
C PRO A 908 -19.59 15.66 3.77
N THR A 909 -20.41 15.33 4.77
CA THR A 909 -20.95 13.97 4.98
C THR A 909 -22.44 13.93 4.69
N LEU A 910 -22.95 12.76 4.30
CA LEU A 910 -24.40 12.53 4.26
C LEU A 910 -25.00 12.72 5.67
N PRO A 911 -26.20 13.31 5.81
CA PRO A 911 -26.79 13.62 7.11
C PRO A 911 -26.84 12.44 8.09
N GLU A 912 -27.13 11.24 7.59
CA GLU A 912 -27.21 10.00 8.37
C GLU A 912 -25.84 9.42 8.78
N ALA A 913 -24.73 9.94 8.26
CA ALA A 913 -23.36 9.59 8.66
C ALA A 913 -22.62 10.76 9.34
N ALA A 914 -23.24 11.94 9.42
CA ALA A 914 -22.64 13.15 9.93
C ALA A 914 -22.63 13.19 11.47
N ASN A 915 -21.47 13.03 12.09
CA ASN A 915 -21.31 12.94 13.55
C ASN A 915 -21.97 14.11 14.33
N PHE A 916 -21.96 15.32 13.78
CA PHE A 916 -22.57 16.48 14.43
C PHE A 916 -24.10 16.36 14.55
N ASN A 917 -24.77 15.58 13.70
CA ASN A 917 -26.21 15.29 13.82
C ASN A 917 -26.53 14.33 14.96
N PHE A 918 -25.58 13.48 15.36
CA PHE A 918 -25.78 12.44 16.37
C PHE A 918 -25.31 12.86 17.76
N ALA A 919 -24.25 13.68 17.86
CA ALA A 919 -23.68 14.11 19.13
C ALA A 919 -24.71 14.69 20.14
N PRO A 920 -25.68 15.54 19.74
CA PRO A 920 -26.69 16.07 20.66
C PRO A 920 -27.64 15.01 21.24
N TYR A 921 -27.72 13.83 20.63
CA TYR A 921 -28.64 12.75 21.01
C TYR A 921 -27.98 11.66 21.86
N ILE A 922 -26.70 11.81 22.21
CA ILE A 922 -26.00 11.01 23.23
C ILE A 922 -26.44 11.50 24.62
N ARG A 923 -27.53 10.92 25.15
CA ARG A 923 -28.20 11.40 26.38
C ARG A 923 -27.52 10.95 27.67
N VAL A 924 -26.87 9.79 27.66
CA VAL A 924 -26.20 9.24 28.86
C VAL A 924 -25.06 10.14 29.33
N PRO A 925 -24.66 10.09 30.62
CA PRO A 925 -23.53 10.86 31.10
C PRO A 925 -22.27 10.63 30.26
N LYS A 926 -21.53 11.70 29.97
CA LYS A 926 -20.37 11.64 29.08
C LYS A 926 -19.17 12.38 29.63
N LEU A 927 -17.99 11.78 29.47
CA LEU A 927 -16.69 12.36 29.77
C LEU A 927 -15.96 12.63 28.45
N LEU A 928 -15.61 13.89 28.21
CA LEU A 928 -14.68 14.28 27.15
C LEU A 928 -13.31 14.54 27.79
N LEU A 929 -12.31 13.76 27.39
CA LEU A 929 -10.96 13.80 27.92
C LEU A 929 -9.99 14.11 26.78
N ASN A 930 -9.55 15.36 26.69
CA ASN A 930 -8.72 15.85 25.59
C ASN A 930 -7.41 16.46 26.12
N GLY A 931 -6.39 16.43 25.27
CA GLY A 931 -5.22 17.26 25.45
C GLY A 931 -5.54 18.73 25.16
N ARG A 932 -4.98 19.65 25.93
CA ARG A 932 -5.07 21.07 25.61
C ARG A 932 -4.26 21.41 24.36
N ASP A 933 -3.15 20.71 24.18
CA ASP A 933 -2.17 20.91 23.12
C ASP A 933 -2.30 19.80 22.06
N ASP A 934 -3.53 19.27 21.89
CA ASP A 934 -3.87 18.27 20.89
C ASP A 934 -3.73 18.86 19.47
N GLU A 935 -2.84 18.28 18.67
CA GLU A 935 -2.58 18.73 17.30
C GLU A 935 -3.47 18.03 16.27
N GLU A 936 -4.03 16.86 16.60
CA GLU A 936 -4.90 16.08 15.71
C GLU A 936 -6.36 16.50 15.87
N HIS A 937 -6.80 16.77 17.10
CA HIS A 937 -8.10 17.37 17.40
C HIS A 937 -7.94 18.66 18.23
N PRO A 938 -7.43 19.74 17.62
CA PRO A 938 -7.22 21.00 18.33
C PRO A 938 -8.48 21.45 19.05
N TRP A 939 -8.29 21.92 20.28
CA TRP A 939 -9.41 22.26 21.17
C TRP A 939 -10.37 23.22 20.49
N TYR A 940 -9.90 24.28 19.83
CA TYR A 940 -10.81 25.29 19.27
C TYR A 940 -11.48 24.87 17.95
N THR A 941 -10.83 24.09 17.09
CA THR A 941 -11.35 23.77 15.75
C THR A 941 -12.11 22.46 15.69
N ARG A 942 -11.84 21.49 16.58
CA ARG A 942 -12.50 20.17 16.58
C ARG A 942 -13.12 19.81 17.95
N GLY A 943 -12.40 20.00 19.05
CA GLY A 943 -12.84 19.58 20.40
C GLY A 943 -14.01 20.41 20.96
N LEU A 944 -13.92 21.74 20.89
CA LEU A 944 -14.91 22.69 21.38
C LEU A 944 -16.23 22.59 20.58
N PRO A 945 -16.23 22.46 19.24
CA PRO A 945 -17.45 22.13 18.49
C PRO A 945 -18.16 20.88 19.01
N LEU A 946 -17.43 19.78 19.24
CA LEU A 946 -18.00 18.57 19.82
C LEU A 946 -18.57 18.83 21.22
N TRP A 947 -17.79 19.48 22.09
CA TRP A 947 -18.23 19.85 23.44
C TRP A 947 -19.53 20.65 23.43
N ASN A 948 -19.66 21.61 22.51
CA ASN A 948 -20.86 22.45 22.38
C ASN A 948 -22.08 21.67 21.86
N LEU A 949 -21.88 20.66 21.01
CA LEU A 949 -22.96 19.81 20.51
C LEU A 949 -23.47 18.81 21.56
N LEU A 950 -22.59 18.31 22.43
CA LEU A 950 -22.96 17.38 23.50
C LEU A 950 -23.89 18.05 24.52
N ARG A 951 -24.99 17.37 24.89
CA ARG A 951 -25.93 17.83 25.92
C ARG A 951 -25.54 17.32 27.31
N GLU A 952 -26.00 18.00 28.35
CA GLU A 952 -25.85 17.55 29.74
C GLU A 952 -26.50 16.17 29.99
N PRO A 953 -26.04 15.38 30.99
CA PRO A 953 -24.93 15.67 31.91
C PRO A 953 -23.55 15.33 31.33
N LYS A 954 -22.65 16.30 31.14
CA LYS A 954 -21.32 16.12 30.54
C LYS A 954 -20.19 16.66 31.42
N ARG A 955 -19.00 16.04 31.35
CA ARG A 955 -17.79 16.46 32.05
C ARG A 955 -16.65 16.64 31.05
N LEU A 956 -15.88 17.71 31.22
CA LEU A 956 -14.66 17.98 30.46
C LEU A 956 -13.44 17.79 31.35
N VAL A 957 -12.45 17.05 30.85
CA VAL A 957 -11.08 17.03 31.38
C VAL A 957 -10.17 17.47 30.24
N LEU A 958 -9.66 18.70 30.34
CA LEU A 958 -8.72 19.25 29.38
C LEU A 958 -7.33 19.28 30.03
N VAL A 959 -6.42 18.42 29.57
CA VAL A 959 -5.12 18.19 30.19
C VAL A 959 -4.08 19.19 29.66
N PRO A 960 -3.56 20.13 30.46
CA PRO A 960 -2.49 21.03 30.05
C PRO A 960 -1.22 20.26 29.72
N GLY A 961 -0.52 20.58 28.62
CA GLY A 961 0.65 19.81 28.17
C GLY A 961 0.28 18.46 27.55
N GLY A 962 -0.99 18.06 27.57
CA GLY A 962 -1.46 16.82 26.96
C GLY A 962 -1.61 16.98 25.45
N GLY A 963 -1.01 16.06 24.69
CA GLY A 963 -1.21 15.91 23.25
C GLY A 963 -2.49 15.15 22.90
N HIS A 964 -2.53 14.54 21.71
CA HIS A 964 -3.75 13.96 21.16
C HIS A 964 -4.43 12.90 22.07
N VAL A 965 -3.62 12.03 22.66
CA VAL A 965 -4.10 11.08 23.67
C VAL A 965 -3.46 11.49 25.00
N PRO A 966 -4.24 11.98 25.97
CA PRO A 966 -3.66 12.43 27.22
C PRO A 966 -2.96 11.31 28.01
N PRO A 967 -1.93 11.67 28.79
CA PRO A 967 -1.09 10.71 29.51
C PRO A 967 -1.89 9.88 30.52
N LEU A 968 -1.38 8.68 30.82
CA LEU A 968 -2.06 7.70 31.68
C LEU A 968 -2.39 8.25 33.07
N GLU A 969 -1.49 9.06 33.62
CA GLU A 969 -1.57 9.70 34.93
C GLU A 969 -2.78 10.63 35.05
N ALA A 970 -3.18 11.27 33.96
CA ALA A 970 -4.38 12.10 33.90
C ALA A 970 -5.61 11.29 33.48
N ARG A 971 -5.44 10.41 32.48
CA ARG A 971 -6.53 9.67 31.85
C ARG A 971 -7.15 8.61 32.76
N VAL A 972 -6.33 7.75 33.38
CA VAL A 972 -6.82 6.58 34.13
C VAL A 972 -7.65 6.99 35.35
N PRO A 973 -7.20 7.94 36.21
CA PRO A 973 -8.00 8.40 37.34
C PRO A 973 -9.31 9.05 36.90
N ALA A 974 -9.29 9.88 35.86
CA ALA A 974 -10.48 10.55 35.35
C ALA A 974 -11.54 9.56 34.84
N ILE A 975 -11.13 8.54 34.07
CA ILE A 975 -12.03 7.49 33.58
C ILE A 975 -12.60 6.68 34.75
N ASN A 976 -11.74 6.21 35.67
CA ASN A 976 -12.18 5.40 36.80
C ASN A 976 -13.16 6.16 37.70
N GLN A 977 -12.85 7.41 38.06
CA GLN A 977 -13.71 8.25 38.88
C GLN A 977 -15.06 8.49 38.20
N PHE A 978 -15.05 8.83 36.91
CA PHE A 978 -16.28 9.08 36.16
C PHE A 978 -17.17 7.84 36.06
N LEU A 979 -16.58 6.68 35.73
CA LEU A 979 -17.32 5.44 35.62
C LEU A 979 -17.79 4.92 36.99
N ASP A 980 -17.02 5.10 38.06
CA ASP A 980 -17.48 4.75 39.42
C ASP A 980 -18.69 5.58 39.84
N GLN A 981 -18.68 6.88 39.53
CA GLN A 981 -19.78 7.78 39.85
C GLN A 981 -21.03 7.49 39.00
N THR A 982 -20.85 7.04 37.76
CA THR A 982 -21.95 6.86 36.81
C THR A 982 -22.54 5.45 36.82
N LEU A 983 -21.68 4.43 36.92
CA LEU A 983 -22.03 3.02 36.84
C LEU A 983 -21.85 2.28 38.17
N GLY A 984 -21.47 2.98 39.25
CA GLY A 984 -21.09 2.40 40.53
C GLY A 984 -19.64 1.92 40.56
N PRO A 985 -19.03 1.76 41.74
CA PRO A 985 -17.65 1.32 41.90
C PRO A 985 -17.44 -0.14 41.49
N VAL A 986 -16.20 -0.49 41.17
CA VAL A 986 -15.72 -1.87 40.96
C VAL A 986 -14.86 -2.29 42.15
N ASP A 987 -14.78 -3.60 42.42
CA ASP A 987 -13.88 -4.12 43.45
C ASP A 987 -12.42 -3.92 43.03
N ARG A 988 -11.68 -3.19 43.86
CA ARG A 988 -10.26 -2.87 43.66
C ARG A 988 -9.36 -3.53 44.70
N THR A 989 -9.90 -4.44 45.48
CA THR A 989 -9.11 -5.20 46.44
C THR A 989 -7.99 -5.95 45.70
N PRO A 990 -6.74 -5.93 46.20
CA PRO A 990 -5.58 -6.51 45.52
C PRO A 990 -5.73 -8.00 45.19
#